data_AF-A0A966YCV8-F1
#
_entry.id   AF-A0A966YCV8-F1
#
_cell.length_a   1.000
_cell.length_b   1.000
_cell.length_c   1.000
_cell.angle_alpha   90.00
_cell.angle_beta   90.00
_cell.angle_gamma   90.00
#
_symmetry.space_group_name_H-M   'P 1'
#
loop_
_entity.id
_entity.type
_entity.pdbx_description
1 polymer ?
#
loop_
_entity_poly.entity_id
_entity_poly.type
_entity_poly.pdbx_seq_one_letter_code
_entity_poly.pdbx_strand_id
1 'polypeptide(L)'
;MDTESAALTVRLPLAVSIENTLREGGICMARGQNVWGIDIGKCGLKALLCSRSADTGKLVAEAFDYIEYPMLLTQPEADPAELVRDAVEEFLSRNEVAGNRVAVSVPGQAGLSKFIKLPPVEAAKIPDIVTYEARQQIPFPLDQVVWSWQRLEGGIEESGFVIDAEVALFAMKRDQVDKALEPFRQADIDVDLLQLSPVALANLIMADRLPPASEIDPESPPPSIVLASMGVDSTDLIITNGLRIWQRTMPIGGNNFTRSLVQGLRMTFPKAEKLKRNAARAEDPKKVFQTLRPVFNDFASEMQRSLNYFTGQDATAKIGGVILVGNAAKLRGLSDFLSKQLQLEVHRLHEYRNLEGQVVMKAPAFKENHLAFATAYGLVLQGLGLGSLRTNLLPPEVTRDRLIESKKPWAVVAMLGLLVAALVNFLGIFVAWNSYSENLFAKAFQQIDQVAAESASIQSGVEQAQSQQNEIVATQQRMLRLADQRFQALELMRAIEQVLPREEPDKTQPVEADAEDEEKSPEKFVAINYDELHIESIECEYFEDLSTWFEPLQDEWQRTIAREQPADEGEVPAAEELPASDAAPDAQPSAPDDSAEATADDNLMTEDLEDVEPVTPTGNGWVIQLAGYHFHNEDRHKPYEGRYYLQTTIVKNLLGEGVELTVAAGPNKGEPISVAELGIGFPVIVSSSRIRPDWLDTDVGGNASGQSGVGRAPSSRRGRRPRGRDQLEATEQDGIELKRYEFVLQFVWQPRSPGALELVPTDVEF
;
A
#
# COMPACT_ATOMS: atom_id res chain seq x y z
N MET A 1 -11.16 24.96 -54.35
CA MET A 1 -12.01 23.83 -53.94
C MET A 1 -11.10 22.68 -53.66
N ASP A 2 -11.37 22.03 -52.55
CA ASP A 2 -10.48 21.14 -51.82
C ASP A 2 -10.63 19.70 -52.31
N THR A 3 -9.55 18.91 -52.21
CA THR A 3 -9.63 17.54 -51.66
C THR A 3 -8.27 17.06 -51.16
N GLU A 4 -8.30 16.52 -49.94
CA GLU A 4 -7.60 15.33 -49.45
C GLU A 4 -6.06 15.17 -49.50
N SER A 5 -5.52 15.12 -48.27
CA SER A 5 -4.80 13.97 -47.69
C SER A 5 -3.40 13.56 -48.22
N ALA A 6 -2.41 13.73 -47.34
CA ALA A 6 -1.10 13.07 -47.43
C ALA A 6 -0.55 12.73 -46.02
N ALA A 7 -1.13 11.72 -45.36
CA ALA A 7 -0.64 11.23 -44.07
C ALA A 7 0.63 10.36 -44.24
N LEU A 8 1.81 10.92 -43.95
CA LEU A 8 3.09 10.23 -44.14
C LEU A 8 3.49 9.37 -42.92
N THR A 9 2.91 8.18 -42.79
CA THR A 9 3.22 7.23 -41.71
C THR A 9 4.61 6.58 -41.88
N VAL A 10 5.64 7.20 -41.30
CA VAL A 10 7.00 6.62 -41.24
C VAL A 10 7.06 5.53 -40.15
N ARG A 11 7.07 4.26 -40.56
CA ARG A 11 7.31 3.12 -39.65
C ARG A 11 8.79 3.01 -39.31
N LEU A 12 9.14 3.10 -38.02
CA LEU A 12 10.46 2.78 -37.48
C LEU A 12 10.56 1.28 -37.14
N PRO A 13 11.45 0.48 -37.78
CA PRO A 13 11.68 -0.92 -37.43
C PRO A 13 12.72 -1.03 -36.31
N LEU A 14 12.39 -0.58 -35.10
CA LEU A 14 13.38 -0.35 -34.03
C LEU A 14 12.95 -0.95 -32.67
N ALA A 15 12.57 -2.23 -32.68
CA ALA A 15 12.15 -2.98 -31.48
C ALA A 15 12.83 -4.35 -31.29
N VAL A 16 13.24 -5.04 -32.37
CA VAL A 16 13.73 -6.44 -32.30
C VAL A 16 15.25 -6.55 -32.15
N SER A 17 16.01 -5.48 -32.44
CA SER A 17 17.48 -5.54 -32.42
C SER A 17 18.11 -5.30 -31.04
N ILE A 18 17.34 -4.96 -30.00
CA ILE A 18 17.91 -4.50 -28.72
C ILE A 18 18.20 -5.67 -27.76
N GLU A 19 17.32 -6.68 -27.67
CA GLU A 19 17.51 -7.81 -26.74
C GLU A 19 18.74 -8.67 -27.07
N ASN A 20 18.99 -8.98 -28.34
CA ASN A 20 20.18 -9.76 -28.72
C ASN A 20 21.50 -8.99 -28.47
N THR A 21 21.51 -7.66 -28.59
CA THR A 21 22.70 -6.83 -28.34
C THR A 21 22.99 -6.61 -26.85
N LEU A 22 22.11 -7.05 -25.94
CA LEU A 22 22.35 -6.99 -24.50
C LEU A 22 23.02 -8.26 -23.93
N ARG A 23 23.19 -9.32 -24.74
CA ARG A 23 23.92 -10.54 -24.35
C ARG A 23 25.41 -10.51 -24.66
N GLU A 24 25.84 -9.73 -25.66
CA GLU A 24 27.23 -9.60 -26.07
C GLU A 24 27.60 -8.12 -26.29
N GLY A 25 28.68 -7.66 -25.65
CA GLY A 25 29.21 -6.30 -25.87
C GLY A 25 28.65 -5.22 -24.92
N GLY A 26 28.96 -5.33 -23.63
CA GLY A 26 28.72 -4.22 -22.70
C GLY A 26 29.50 -2.96 -23.12
N ILE A 27 28.80 -1.84 -23.30
CA ILE A 27 29.40 -0.57 -23.73
C ILE A 27 30.37 -0.07 -22.65
N CYS A 28 31.65 -0.25 -22.93
CA CYS A 28 32.77 0.29 -22.18
C CYS A 28 33.71 0.95 -23.18
N MET A 29 34.35 2.06 -22.80
CA MET A 29 35.32 2.76 -23.67
C MET A 29 36.39 1.77 -24.14
N ALA A 30 36.63 1.72 -25.45
CA ALA A 30 37.56 0.77 -26.03
C ALA A 30 39.02 1.13 -25.67
N ARG A 31 39.51 0.62 -24.52
CA ARG A 31 40.95 0.41 -24.29
C ARG A 31 41.52 -0.28 -25.53
N GLY A 32 42.66 0.22 -26.02
CA GLY A 32 43.11 0.08 -27.40
C GLY A 32 43.18 -1.36 -27.90
N GLN A 33 43.24 -1.51 -29.23
CA GLN A 33 43.41 -2.81 -29.92
C GLN A 33 44.81 -3.43 -29.72
N ASN A 34 45.56 -2.96 -28.72
CA ASN A 34 46.95 -3.23 -28.47
C ASN A 34 47.12 -3.79 -27.06
N VAL A 35 47.94 -4.83 -26.90
CA VAL A 35 48.23 -5.47 -25.62
C VAL A 35 49.72 -5.48 -25.36
N TRP A 36 50.13 -4.98 -24.20
CA TRP A 36 51.44 -5.23 -23.59
C TRP A 36 51.42 -6.58 -22.87
N GLY A 37 52.16 -7.57 -23.38
CA GLY A 37 52.51 -8.77 -22.62
C GLY A 37 53.83 -8.56 -21.87
N ILE A 38 53.80 -8.62 -20.53
CA ILE A 38 54.95 -8.35 -19.66
C ILE A 38 55.28 -9.59 -18.81
N ASP A 39 56.52 -10.04 -18.89
CA ASP A 39 57.04 -11.15 -18.08
C ASP A 39 58.18 -10.68 -17.16
N ILE A 40 57.91 -10.63 -15.85
CA ILE A 40 58.92 -10.33 -14.82
C ILE A 40 59.70 -11.61 -14.50
N GLY A 41 60.61 -11.96 -15.42
CA GLY A 41 61.52 -13.10 -15.26
C GLY A 41 62.65 -12.78 -14.28
N LYS A 42 63.16 -13.78 -13.56
CA LYS A 42 64.27 -13.65 -12.56
C LYS A 42 65.64 -13.16 -13.10
N CYS A 43 65.75 -12.89 -14.40
CA CYS A 43 66.94 -12.38 -15.08
C CYS A 43 66.72 -10.99 -15.72
N GLY A 44 65.47 -10.54 -15.79
CA GLY A 44 65.10 -9.31 -16.46
C GLY A 44 63.61 -9.29 -16.83
N LEU A 45 63.05 -8.09 -16.89
CA LEU A 45 61.73 -7.80 -17.42
C LEU A 45 61.78 -7.89 -18.95
N LYS A 46 60.81 -8.57 -19.57
CA LYS A 46 60.58 -8.45 -21.02
C LYS A 46 59.15 -8.03 -21.30
N ALA A 47 58.99 -7.08 -22.20
CA ALA A 47 57.70 -6.54 -22.61
C ALA A 47 57.56 -6.63 -24.13
N LEU A 48 56.38 -7.01 -24.62
CA LEU A 48 56.04 -7.05 -26.04
C LEU A 48 54.68 -6.39 -26.25
N LEU A 49 54.62 -5.36 -27.08
CA LEU A 49 53.38 -4.72 -27.52
C LEU A 49 53.02 -5.24 -28.90
N CYS A 50 51.83 -5.83 -29.03
CA CYS A 50 51.26 -6.10 -30.34
C CYS A 50 49.85 -5.53 -30.49
N SER A 51 49.55 -5.12 -31.72
CA SER A 51 48.19 -4.91 -32.22
C SER A 51 47.70 -6.17 -32.95
N ARG A 52 46.41 -6.19 -33.31
CA ARG A 52 45.86 -7.17 -34.27
C ARG A 52 45.66 -6.49 -35.63
N SER A 53 46.26 -7.04 -36.69
CA SER A 53 46.06 -6.56 -38.05
C SER A 53 44.61 -6.76 -38.48
N ALA A 54 43.98 -5.70 -38.99
CA ALA A 54 42.65 -5.77 -39.61
C ALA A 54 42.67 -6.65 -40.88
N ASP A 55 43.69 -6.49 -41.73
CA ASP A 55 43.75 -7.14 -43.05
C ASP A 55 44.14 -8.63 -42.99
N THR A 56 45.23 -8.97 -42.28
CA THR A 56 45.74 -10.35 -42.20
C THR A 56 45.20 -11.15 -41.02
N GLY A 57 44.47 -10.51 -40.08
CA GLY A 57 43.96 -11.11 -38.85
C GLY A 57 45.00 -11.49 -37.79
N LYS A 58 46.29 -11.43 -38.14
CA LYS A 58 47.49 -11.79 -37.36
C LYS A 58 47.87 -10.74 -36.31
N LEU A 59 48.89 -11.05 -35.51
CA LEU A 59 49.54 -10.11 -34.61
C LEU A 59 50.57 -9.25 -35.36
N VAL A 60 50.68 -7.97 -35.00
CA VAL A 60 51.76 -7.08 -35.46
C VAL A 60 52.53 -6.61 -34.23
N ALA A 61 53.84 -6.88 -34.17
CA ALA A 61 54.70 -6.35 -33.13
C ALA A 61 54.98 -4.86 -33.37
N GLU A 62 54.45 -4.01 -32.49
CA GLU A 62 54.61 -2.55 -32.54
C GLU A 62 55.87 -2.11 -31.79
N ALA A 63 56.04 -2.62 -30.56
CA ALA A 63 57.17 -2.29 -29.68
C ALA A 63 57.60 -3.50 -28.83
N PHE A 64 58.82 -3.45 -28.31
CA PHE A 64 59.38 -4.45 -27.39
C PHE A 64 60.39 -3.79 -26.45
N ASP A 65 60.55 -4.36 -25.25
CA ASP A 65 61.64 -4.01 -24.35
C ASP A 65 62.23 -5.26 -23.67
N TYR A 66 63.51 -5.20 -23.32
CA TYR A 66 64.22 -6.25 -22.58
C TYR A 66 65.23 -5.60 -21.64
N ILE A 67 64.87 -5.58 -20.36
CA ILE A 67 65.62 -4.91 -19.30
C ILE A 67 66.23 -6.01 -18.44
N GLU A 68 67.52 -6.25 -18.65
CA GLU A 68 68.28 -7.26 -17.91
C GLU A 68 68.78 -6.68 -16.58
N TYR A 69 68.45 -7.34 -15.47
CA TYR A 69 68.90 -6.91 -14.14
C TYR A 69 70.43 -6.99 -14.02
N PRO A 70 71.08 -6.10 -13.25
CA PRO A 70 72.53 -6.15 -13.01
C PRO A 70 72.98 -7.46 -12.32
N MET A 71 72.06 -8.14 -11.63
CA MET A 71 72.26 -9.47 -11.07
C MET A 71 70.93 -10.26 -11.03
N LEU A 72 71.00 -11.59 -11.06
CA LEU A 72 69.81 -12.45 -10.93
C LEU A 72 69.13 -12.28 -9.57
N LEU A 73 67.79 -12.26 -9.54
CA LEU A 73 66.96 -12.09 -8.33
C LEU A 73 67.04 -13.26 -7.32
N THR A 74 67.93 -14.23 -7.54
CA THR A 74 68.19 -15.37 -6.63
C THR A 74 69.67 -15.50 -6.24
N GLN A 75 70.44 -14.42 -6.38
CA GLN A 75 71.72 -14.23 -5.70
C GLN A 75 71.48 -13.62 -4.29
N PRO A 76 72.21 -14.05 -3.24
CA PRO A 76 72.02 -13.54 -1.87
C PRO A 76 72.20 -12.03 -1.71
N GLU A 77 72.94 -11.39 -2.62
CA GLU A 77 73.27 -9.97 -2.63
C GLU A 77 72.23 -9.08 -3.33
N ALA A 78 71.16 -9.68 -3.88
CA ALA A 78 70.11 -8.98 -4.62
C ALA A 78 68.90 -8.66 -3.73
N ASP A 79 68.41 -7.42 -3.75
CA ASP A 79 67.04 -7.11 -3.33
C ASP A 79 66.08 -7.33 -4.52
N PRO A 80 65.15 -8.29 -4.47
CA PRO A 80 64.26 -8.57 -5.60
C PRO A 80 63.14 -7.54 -5.80
N ALA A 81 62.83 -6.71 -4.80
CA ALA A 81 61.82 -5.66 -4.93
C ALA A 81 62.44 -4.42 -5.58
N GLU A 82 63.63 -4.02 -5.14
CA GLU A 82 64.37 -2.88 -5.69
C GLU A 82 64.69 -3.09 -7.18
N LEU A 83 65.32 -4.23 -7.53
CA LEU A 83 65.71 -4.53 -8.91
C LEU A 83 64.53 -4.69 -9.88
N VAL A 84 63.34 -5.03 -9.38
CA VAL A 84 62.13 -5.11 -10.20
C VAL A 84 61.49 -3.73 -10.36
N ARG A 85 61.44 -2.91 -9.29
CA ARG A 85 60.98 -1.52 -9.35
C ARG A 85 61.78 -0.72 -10.38
N ASP A 86 63.11 -0.74 -10.26
CA ASP A 86 64.01 -0.02 -11.17
C ASP A 86 63.80 -0.41 -12.64
N ALA A 87 63.52 -1.68 -12.92
CA ALA A 87 63.24 -2.16 -14.26
C ALA A 87 61.84 -1.79 -14.78
N VAL A 88 60.85 -1.62 -13.90
CA VAL A 88 59.53 -1.09 -14.28
C VAL A 88 59.60 0.42 -14.52
N GLU A 89 60.39 1.16 -13.74
CA GLU A 89 60.70 2.58 -13.99
C GLU A 89 61.47 2.76 -15.32
N GLU A 90 62.49 1.93 -15.59
CA GLU A 90 63.21 1.94 -16.87
C GLU A 90 62.27 1.59 -18.05
N PHE A 91 61.34 0.64 -17.88
CA PHE A 91 60.33 0.31 -18.88
C PHE A 91 59.39 1.50 -19.18
N LEU A 92 58.86 2.16 -18.14
CA LEU A 92 58.00 3.34 -18.29
C LEU A 92 58.75 4.53 -18.89
N SER A 93 60.06 4.68 -18.64
CA SER A 93 60.88 5.74 -19.26
C SER A 93 61.02 5.61 -20.78
N ARG A 94 60.70 4.43 -21.34
CA ARG A 94 60.84 4.09 -22.76
C ARG A 94 59.51 3.86 -23.49
N ASN A 95 58.44 3.50 -22.78
CA ASN A 95 57.24 2.94 -23.38
C ASN A 95 55.96 3.57 -22.80
N GLU A 96 55.05 4.01 -23.67
CA GLU A 96 53.72 4.46 -23.23
C GLU A 96 52.82 3.25 -22.96
N VAL A 97 52.42 3.09 -21.69
CA VAL A 97 51.53 2.01 -21.24
C VAL A 97 50.07 2.47 -21.23
N ALA A 98 49.80 3.77 -21.03
CA ALA A 98 48.47 4.34 -20.99
C ALA A 98 47.64 4.03 -22.25
N GLY A 99 46.33 3.82 -22.08
CA GLY A 99 45.39 3.50 -23.17
C GLY A 99 45.49 2.08 -23.76
N ASN A 100 46.64 1.43 -23.65
CA ASN A 100 46.84 0.02 -24.01
C ASN A 100 46.28 -0.91 -22.92
N ARG A 101 46.12 -2.20 -23.24
CA ARG A 101 45.84 -3.24 -22.23
C ARG A 101 47.12 -3.87 -21.73
N VAL A 102 47.16 -4.32 -20.47
CA VAL A 102 48.35 -4.94 -19.87
C VAL A 102 48.07 -6.36 -19.38
N ALA A 103 48.85 -7.32 -19.87
CA ALA A 103 48.81 -8.72 -19.50
C ALA A 103 50.15 -9.14 -18.87
N VAL A 104 50.12 -9.80 -17.71
CA VAL A 104 51.29 -10.14 -16.90
C VAL A 104 51.38 -11.65 -16.64
N SER A 105 52.58 -12.22 -16.73
CA SER A 105 52.85 -13.60 -16.33
C SER A 105 53.46 -13.73 -14.95
N VAL A 106 53.04 -14.77 -14.22
CA VAL A 106 53.69 -15.27 -13.00
C VAL A 106 54.27 -16.67 -13.22
N PRO A 107 55.41 -17.03 -12.59
CA PRO A 107 56.04 -18.33 -12.80
C PRO A 107 55.11 -19.51 -12.49
N GLY A 108 55.24 -20.63 -13.23
CA GLY A 108 54.41 -21.83 -13.04
C GLY A 108 54.44 -22.42 -11.62
N GLN A 109 55.46 -22.11 -10.82
CA GLN A 109 55.59 -22.54 -9.41
C GLN A 109 54.75 -21.73 -8.42
N ALA A 110 54.23 -20.56 -8.81
CA ALA A 110 53.43 -19.70 -7.93
C ALA A 110 51.96 -20.17 -7.84
N GLY A 111 51.47 -20.87 -8.88
CA GLY A 111 50.13 -21.41 -8.96
C GLY A 111 50.08 -22.94 -8.93
N LEU A 112 48.87 -23.46 -8.73
CA LEU A 112 48.48 -24.83 -8.99
C LEU A 112 47.81 -24.91 -10.37
N SER A 113 48.08 -25.99 -11.10
CA SER A 113 47.32 -26.36 -12.31
C SER A 113 46.91 -27.82 -12.21
N LYS A 114 45.65 -28.11 -12.52
CA LYS A 114 45.04 -29.45 -12.45
C LYS A 114 44.16 -29.65 -13.68
N PHE A 115 44.31 -30.79 -14.35
CA PHE A 115 43.43 -31.21 -15.43
C PHE A 115 42.55 -32.32 -14.88
N ILE A 116 41.24 -32.14 -14.94
CA ILE A 116 40.24 -33.08 -14.43
C ILE A 116 39.31 -33.50 -15.55
N LYS A 117 39.00 -34.80 -15.63
CA LYS A 117 37.94 -35.31 -16.50
C LYS A 117 36.64 -35.35 -15.71
N LEU A 118 35.61 -34.69 -16.23
CA LEU A 118 34.27 -34.73 -15.65
C LEU A 118 33.52 -35.98 -16.13
N PRO A 119 32.57 -36.52 -15.34
CA PRO A 119 31.61 -37.50 -15.86
C PRO A 119 30.74 -36.87 -16.96
N PRO A 120 30.08 -37.67 -17.82
CA PRO A 120 29.18 -37.15 -18.85
C PRO A 120 28.02 -36.35 -18.24
N VAL A 121 27.93 -35.06 -18.57
CA VAL A 121 26.94 -34.13 -18.00
C VAL A 121 26.47 -33.07 -19.01
N GLU A 122 25.28 -32.53 -18.75
CA GLU A 122 24.72 -31.37 -19.45
C GLU A 122 25.69 -30.17 -19.37
N ALA A 123 25.93 -29.50 -20.50
CA ALA A 123 26.86 -28.37 -20.56
C ALA A 123 26.53 -27.25 -19.55
N ALA A 124 25.25 -27.04 -19.24
CA ALA A 124 24.78 -26.06 -18.27
C ALA A 124 25.19 -26.34 -16.81
N LYS A 125 25.44 -27.61 -16.45
CA LYS A 125 25.80 -28.04 -15.07
C LYS A 125 27.31 -28.11 -14.83
N ILE A 126 28.12 -27.93 -15.88
CA ILE A 126 29.59 -27.93 -15.78
C ILE A 126 30.09 -26.92 -14.72
N PRO A 127 29.64 -25.65 -14.62
CA PRO A 127 30.18 -24.69 -13.66
C PRO A 127 30.02 -25.11 -12.19
N ASP A 128 28.89 -25.73 -11.84
CA ASP A 128 28.61 -26.19 -10.47
C ASP A 128 29.50 -27.38 -10.10
N ILE A 129 29.62 -28.34 -11.02
CA ILE A 129 30.46 -29.54 -10.84
C ILE A 129 31.94 -29.15 -10.78
N VAL A 130 32.39 -28.23 -11.63
CA VAL A 130 33.76 -27.69 -11.58
C VAL A 130 34.01 -26.94 -10.27
N THR A 131 33.01 -26.25 -9.72
CA THR A 131 33.11 -25.62 -8.39
C THR A 131 33.18 -26.65 -7.26
N TYR A 132 32.47 -27.78 -7.38
CA TYR A 132 32.56 -28.90 -6.43
C TYR A 132 33.90 -29.61 -6.49
N GLU A 133 34.42 -29.92 -7.69
CA GLU A 133 35.74 -30.49 -7.88
C GLU A 133 36.87 -29.54 -7.44
N ALA A 134 36.77 -28.24 -7.72
CA ALA A 134 37.77 -27.26 -7.29
C ALA A 134 37.99 -27.27 -5.77
N ARG A 135 36.94 -27.50 -4.96
CA ARG A 135 37.04 -27.64 -3.49
C ARG A 135 37.80 -28.90 -3.03
N GLN A 136 37.89 -29.93 -3.88
CA GLN A 136 38.63 -31.16 -3.58
C GLN A 136 40.06 -31.13 -4.16
N GLN A 137 40.24 -30.55 -5.35
CA GLN A 137 41.50 -30.55 -6.09
C GLN A 137 42.47 -29.45 -5.64
N ILE A 138 41.97 -28.35 -5.08
CA ILE A 138 42.76 -27.25 -4.53
C ILE A 138 42.98 -27.50 -3.03
N PRO A 139 44.23 -27.61 -2.54
CA PRO A 139 44.53 -27.96 -1.14
C PRO A 139 44.41 -26.75 -0.18
N PHE A 140 43.62 -25.74 -0.54
CA PHE A 140 43.42 -24.50 0.21
C PHE A 140 41.96 -24.04 0.09
N PRO A 141 41.39 -23.35 1.11
CA PRO A 141 40.05 -22.77 1.02
C PRO A 141 39.89 -21.80 -0.18
N LEU A 142 38.74 -21.86 -0.86
CA LEU A 142 38.50 -21.10 -2.10
C LEU A 142 38.44 -19.57 -1.90
N ASP A 143 38.25 -19.10 -0.67
CA ASP A 143 38.35 -17.68 -0.29
C ASP A 143 39.80 -17.16 -0.28
N GLN A 144 40.78 -18.03 0.01
CA GLN A 144 42.21 -17.70 0.15
C GLN A 144 42.98 -17.75 -1.18
N VAL A 145 42.34 -18.24 -2.25
CA VAL A 145 42.91 -18.35 -3.59
C VAL A 145 42.09 -17.55 -4.60
N VAL A 146 42.76 -16.96 -5.59
CA VAL A 146 42.12 -16.61 -6.86
C VAL A 146 42.25 -17.83 -7.77
N TRP A 147 41.15 -18.28 -8.33
CA TRP A 147 41.11 -19.44 -9.21
C TRP A 147 40.23 -19.19 -10.43
N SER A 148 40.56 -19.85 -11.53
CA SER A 148 39.89 -19.74 -12.82
C SER A 148 39.95 -21.10 -13.51
N TRP A 149 38.94 -21.41 -14.33
CA TRP A 149 38.84 -22.69 -15.01
C TRP A 149 38.49 -22.54 -16.48
N GLN A 150 38.76 -23.57 -17.27
CA GLN A 150 38.31 -23.65 -18.67
C GLN A 150 38.04 -25.09 -19.12
N ARG A 151 36.92 -25.31 -19.82
CA ARG A 151 36.67 -26.53 -20.61
C ARG A 151 37.67 -26.59 -21.77
N LEU A 152 38.38 -27.70 -21.90
CA LEU A 152 39.20 -28.02 -23.06
C LEU A 152 38.31 -28.62 -24.16
N GLU A 153 38.65 -28.38 -25.43
CA GLU A 153 37.78 -28.73 -26.57
C GLU A 153 37.86 -30.22 -26.98
N GLY A 154 38.68 -31.03 -26.31
CA GLY A 154 38.83 -32.48 -26.56
C GLY A 154 37.75 -33.40 -25.96
N GLY A 155 36.54 -32.89 -25.72
CA GLY A 155 35.38 -33.66 -25.25
C GLY A 155 34.24 -33.63 -26.29
N ILE A 156 33.55 -34.76 -26.48
CA ILE A 156 32.54 -34.93 -27.54
C ILE A 156 31.17 -34.48 -27.02
N GLU A 157 30.46 -33.63 -27.76
CA GLU A 157 29.13 -33.15 -27.37
C GLU A 157 28.04 -33.94 -28.12
N GLU A 158 27.37 -34.85 -27.40
CA GLU A 158 26.34 -35.75 -27.93
C GLU A 158 25.02 -35.54 -27.19
N SER A 159 23.94 -35.28 -27.94
CA SER A 159 22.57 -35.11 -27.39
C SER A 159 22.44 -34.08 -26.26
N GLY A 160 23.31 -33.06 -26.21
CA GLY A 160 23.34 -32.02 -25.17
C GLY A 160 24.16 -32.36 -23.91
N PHE A 161 24.75 -33.56 -23.86
CA PHE A 161 25.72 -33.98 -22.86
C PHE A 161 27.14 -33.89 -23.44
N VAL A 162 28.11 -33.49 -22.61
CA VAL A 162 29.52 -33.49 -23.00
C VAL A 162 30.19 -34.72 -22.40
N ILE A 163 30.60 -35.65 -23.25
CA ILE A 163 31.30 -36.89 -22.91
C ILE A 163 32.82 -36.60 -22.90
N ASP A 164 33.54 -37.19 -21.93
CA ASP A 164 34.99 -36.97 -21.72
C ASP A 164 35.40 -35.48 -21.61
N ALA A 165 34.51 -34.65 -21.07
CA ALA A 165 34.76 -33.23 -20.84
C ALA A 165 35.95 -33.00 -19.89
N GLU A 166 37.10 -32.58 -20.42
CA GLU A 166 38.27 -32.24 -19.63
C GLU A 166 38.28 -30.75 -19.27
N VAL A 167 38.50 -30.43 -18.00
CA VAL A 167 38.57 -29.06 -17.48
C VAL A 167 39.95 -28.80 -16.88
N ALA A 168 40.55 -27.69 -17.30
CA ALA A 168 41.75 -27.15 -16.71
C ALA A 168 41.38 -26.19 -15.56
N LEU A 169 41.73 -26.56 -14.33
CA LEU A 169 41.67 -25.72 -13.13
C LEU A 169 43.03 -25.03 -12.91
N PHE A 170 43.00 -23.72 -12.69
CA PHE A 170 44.16 -22.92 -12.31
C PHE A 170 43.87 -22.14 -11.03
N ALA A 171 44.78 -22.15 -10.07
CA ALA A 171 44.61 -21.44 -8.80
C ALA A 171 45.93 -20.85 -8.29
N MET A 172 45.88 -19.67 -7.68
CA MET A 172 47.02 -19.05 -7.01
C MET A 172 46.52 -18.39 -5.71
N LYS A 173 47.33 -18.46 -4.64
CA LYS A 173 46.96 -17.81 -3.37
C LYS A 173 46.93 -16.29 -3.51
N ARG A 174 46.01 -15.62 -2.80
CA ARG A 174 45.86 -14.15 -2.87
C ARG A 174 47.17 -13.41 -2.52
N ASP A 175 47.95 -13.89 -1.56
CA ASP A 175 49.26 -13.29 -1.21
C ASP A 175 50.28 -13.32 -2.36
N GLN A 176 50.27 -14.37 -3.18
CA GLN A 176 51.12 -14.48 -4.37
C GLN A 176 50.58 -13.64 -5.55
N VAL A 177 49.25 -13.45 -5.64
CA VAL A 177 48.63 -12.51 -6.58
C VAL A 177 49.03 -11.07 -6.24
N ASP A 178 48.82 -10.63 -5.00
CA ASP A 178 49.18 -9.28 -4.56
C ASP A 178 50.67 -9.00 -4.73
N LYS A 179 51.54 -9.95 -4.35
CA LYS A 179 52.99 -9.81 -4.54
C LYS A 179 53.41 -9.71 -6.01
N ALA A 180 52.66 -10.31 -6.93
CA ALA A 180 52.93 -10.19 -8.37
C ALA A 180 52.42 -8.88 -8.98
N LEU A 181 51.34 -8.31 -8.42
CA LEU A 181 50.75 -7.05 -8.86
C LEU A 181 51.43 -5.82 -8.24
N GLU A 182 52.05 -5.96 -7.08
CA GLU A 182 52.64 -4.84 -6.32
C GLU A 182 53.63 -3.96 -7.12
N PRO A 183 54.57 -4.48 -7.94
CA PRO A 183 55.45 -3.62 -8.73
C PRO A 183 54.71 -2.78 -9.79
N PHE A 184 53.59 -3.29 -10.30
CA PHE A 184 52.73 -2.55 -11.23
C PHE A 184 51.88 -1.52 -10.50
N ARG A 185 51.35 -1.88 -9.31
CA ARG A 185 50.59 -0.98 -8.43
C ARG A 185 51.42 0.22 -7.97
N GLN A 186 52.70 0.02 -7.64
CA GLN A 186 53.63 1.09 -7.28
C GLN A 186 53.98 2.01 -8.47
N ALA A 187 53.84 1.51 -9.70
CA ALA A 187 54.15 2.22 -10.93
C ALA A 187 52.90 2.78 -11.67
N ASP A 188 51.73 2.76 -11.04
CA ASP A 188 50.43 3.15 -11.60
C ASP A 188 50.03 2.39 -12.90
N ILE A 189 50.48 1.12 -13.02
CA ILE A 189 50.22 0.27 -14.18
C ILE A 189 49.00 -0.64 -13.98
N ASP A 190 48.04 -0.50 -14.88
CA ASP A 190 46.74 -1.14 -14.81
C ASP A 190 46.71 -2.54 -15.46
N VAL A 191 47.23 -3.56 -14.75
CA VAL A 191 47.29 -4.97 -15.20
C VAL A 191 45.90 -5.61 -15.40
N ASP A 192 45.35 -5.61 -16.62
CA ASP A 192 44.03 -6.19 -16.97
C ASP A 192 43.97 -7.74 -16.89
N LEU A 193 45.09 -8.43 -17.13
CA LEU A 193 45.19 -9.89 -17.19
C LEU A 193 46.38 -10.40 -16.40
N LEU A 194 46.17 -11.36 -15.51
CA LEU A 194 47.23 -12.09 -14.79
C LEU A 194 47.14 -13.59 -15.08
N GLN A 195 48.25 -14.21 -15.50
CA GLN A 195 48.26 -15.59 -16.00
C GLN A 195 49.52 -16.35 -15.57
N LEU A 196 49.45 -17.68 -15.44
CA LEU A 196 50.64 -18.51 -15.21
C LEU A 196 51.48 -18.61 -16.50
N SER A 197 52.81 -18.46 -16.42
CA SER A 197 53.71 -18.56 -17.58
C SER A 197 53.50 -19.81 -18.45
N PRO A 198 53.26 -21.03 -17.91
CA PRO A 198 52.98 -22.22 -18.72
C PRO A 198 51.70 -22.11 -19.56
N VAL A 199 50.69 -21.37 -19.09
CA VAL A 199 49.38 -21.24 -19.73
C VAL A 199 49.46 -20.26 -20.90
N ALA A 200 50.19 -19.15 -20.73
CA ALA A 200 50.58 -18.27 -21.82
C ALA A 200 51.41 -19.03 -22.88
N LEU A 201 52.35 -19.88 -22.44
CA LEU A 201 53.16 -20.70 -23.35
C LEU A 201 52.35 -21.77 -24.09
N ALA A 202 51.28 -22.31 -23.50
CA ALA A 202 50.33 -23.19 -24.20
C ALA A 202 49.62 -22.43 -25.34
N ASN A 203 49.12 -21.22 -25.07
CA ASN A 203 48.50 -20.36 -26.09
C ASN A 203 49.43 -20.08 -27.29
N LEU A 204 50.74 -19.88 -27.06
CA LEU A 204 51.73 -19.77 -28.14
C LEU A 204 51.73 -21.01 -29.06
N ILE A 205 51.76 -22.21 -28.50
CA ILE A 205 51.83 -23.46 -29.28
C ILE A 205 50.54 -23.67 -30.05
N MET A 206 49.40 -23.48 -29.38
CA MET A 206 48.06 -23.69 -29.94
C MET A 206 47.77 -22.72 -31.09
N ALA A 207 48.25 -21.48 -31.03
CA ALA A 207 48.08 -20.50 -32.11
C ALA A 207 49.10 -20.67 -33.26
N ASP A 208 50.40 -20.81 -32.97
CA ASP A 208 51.45 -20.77 -34.01
C ASP A 208 51.77 -22.13 -34.66
N ARG A 209 51.52 -23.24 -33.95
CA ARG A 209 52.13 -24.54 -34.27
C ARG A 209 51.12 -25.66 -34.53
N LEU A 210 49.85 -25.43 -34.24
CA LEU A 210 48.73 -26.37 -34.40
C LEU A 210 47.59 -25.66 -35.15
N PRO A 211 46.68 -26.41 -35.80
CA PRO A 211 45.46 -25.84 -36.34
C PRO A 211 44.50 -25.40 -35.21
N PRO A 212 43.48 -24.56 -35.49
CA PRO A 212 42.44 -24.23 -34.54
C PRO A 212 41.77 -25.49 -33.97
N ALA A 213 41.44 -25.49 -32.67
CA ALA A 213 40.86 -26.66 -32.00
C ALA A 213 39.54 -27.13 -32.66
N SER A 214 38.72 -26.20 -33.18
CA SER A 214 37.51 -26.47 -33.96
C SER A 214 37.75 -27.17 -35.32
N GLU A 215 38.99 -27.25 -35.79
CA GLU A 215 39.39 -27.95 -37.02
C GLU A 215 40.08 -29.30 -36.72
N ILE A 216 40.24 -29.67 -35.44
CA ILE A 216 40.86 -30.93 -35.02
C ILE A 216 39.78 -31.97 -34.75
N ASP A 217 39.90 -33.11 -35.43
CA ASP A 217 39.16 -34.33 -35.10
C ASP A 217 39.60 -34.88 -33.73
N PRO A 218 38.69 -34.98 -32.72
CA PRO A 218 39.01 -35.54 -31.41
C PRO A 218 39.42 -37.02 -31.43
N GLU A 219 39.02 -37.81 -32.45
CA GLU A 219 39.42 -39.20 -32.61
C GLU A 219 40.80 -39.34 -33.30
N SER A 220 41.22 -38.33 -34.07
CA SER A 220 42.52 -38.29 -34.77
C SER A 220 43.32 -37.00 -34.52
N PRO A 221 43.66 -36.67 -33.27
CA PRO A 221 44.38 -35.45 -32.94
C PRO A 221 45.81 -35.44 -33.49
N PRO A 222 46.38 -34.25 -33.78
CA PRO A 222 47.75 -34.12 -34.28
C PRO A 222 48.78 -34.57 -33.24
N PRO A 223 50.03 -34.89 -33.65
CA PRO A 223 51.10 -35.21 -32.72
C PRO A 223 51.32 -34.11 -31.69
N SER A 224 51.37 -34.50 -30.41
CA SER A 224 51.57 -33.60 -29.29
C SER A 224 52.93 -32.90 -29.38
N ILE A 225 52.92 -31.58 -29.35
CA ILE A 225 54.12 -30.76 -29.30
C ILE A 225 54.50 -30.55 -27.83
N VAL A 226 55.75 -30.86 -27.51
CA VAL A 226 56.35 -30.56 -26.21
C VAL A 226 57.04 -29.21 -26.31
N LEU A 227 56.84 -28.31 -25.36
CA LEU A 227 57.59 -27.06 -25.22
C LEU A 227 58.25 -27.00 -23.84
N ALA A 228 59.55 -26.74 -23.82
CA ALA A 228 60.32 -26.56 -22.59
C ALA A 228 60.83 -25.12 -22.51
N SER A 229 60.25 -24.33 -21.60
CA SER A 229 60.67 -22.96 -21.31
C SER A 229 61.70 -22.95 -20.19
N MET A 230 62.98 -22.84 -20.55
CA MET A 230 64.09 -22.89 -19.60
C MET A 230 64.35 -21.51 -18.99
N GLY A 231 63.86 -21.33 -17.77
CA GLY A 231 64.05 -20.14 -16.94
C GLY A 231 65.37 -20.15 -16.15
N VAL A 232 65.41 -19.36 -15.08
CA VAL A 232 66.60 -19.22 -14.21
C VAL A 232 66.74 -20.42 -13.28
N ASP A 233 65.76 -20.72 -12.44
CA ASP A 233 65.85 -21.83 -11.46
C ASP A 233 64.93 -23.02 -11.81
N SER A 234 64.03 -22.84 -12.76
CA SER A 234 63.04 -23.83 -13.16
C SER A 234 62.87 -23.88 -14.68
N THR A 235 62.33 -25.00 -15.17
CA THR A 235 61.90 -25.17 -16.56
C THR A 235 60.44 -25.57 -16.56
N ASP A 236 59.60 -24.79 -17.24
CA ASP A 236 58.20 -25.13 -17.45
C ASP A 236 58.08 -26.02 -18.69
N LEU A 237 57.55 -27.23 -18.50
CA LEU A 237 57.27 -28.19 -19.58
C LEU A 237 55.77 -28.18 -19.87
N ILE A 238 55.40 -27.91 -21.11
CA ILE A 238 54.03 -27.92 -21.63
C ILE A 238 53.97 -29.02 -22.70
N ILE A 239 52.90 -29.80 -22.74
CA ILE A 239 52.62 -30.78 -23.79
C ILE A 239 51.19 -30.57 -24.26
N THR A 240 50.98 -30.38 -25.56
CA THR A 240 49.63 -30.18 -26.13
C THR A 240 49.51 -30.65 -27.57
N ASN A 241 48.33 -31.15 -27.93
CA ASN A 241 47.87 -31.44 -29.28
C ASN A 241 46.77 -30.48 -29.76
N GLY A 242 46.54 -29.36 -29.06
CA GLY A 242 45.51 -28.37 -29.39
C GLY A 242 44.14 -28.64 -28.74
N LEU A 243 43.83 -29.91 -28.44
CA LEU A 243 42.61 -30.31 -27.74
C LEU A 243 42.82 -30.57 -26.24
N ARG A 244 43.96 -31.17 -25.88
CA ARG A 244 44.39 -31.47 -24.50
C ARG A 244 45.68 -30.74 -24.16
N ILE A 245 45.88 -30.48 -22.87
CA ILE A 245 47.03 -29.75 -22.35
C ILE A 245 47.50 -30.43 -21.07
N TRP A 246 48.80 -30.63 -20.96
CA TRP A 246 49.47 -31.12 -19.76
C TRP A 246 50.65 -30.20 -19.45
N GLN A 247 50.92 -29.93 -18.17
CA GLN A 247 52.07 -29.12 -17.77
C GLN A 247 52.74 -29.63 -16.49
N ARG A 248 54.05 -29.39 -16.39
CA ARG A 248 54.86 -29.67 -15.20
C ARG A 248 56.05 -28.72 -15.13
N THR A 249 56.21 -28.03 -14.01
CA THR A 249 57.44 -27.27 -13.74
C THR A 249 58.49 -28.15 -13.09
N MET A 250 59.68 -28.21 -13.68
CA MET A 250 60.84 -28.94 -13.17
C MET A 250 61.80 -27.98 -12.43
N PRO A 251 62.40 -28.35 -11.28
CA PRO A 251 63.31 -27.51 -10.50
C PRO A 251 64.75 -27.47 -11.07
N ILE A 252 64.87 -27.32 -12.39
CA ILE A 252 66.12 -27.26 -13.14
C ILE A 252 66.05 -26.08 -14.10
N GLY A 253 67.00 -25.14 -14.01
CA GLY A 253 67.10 -23.99 -14.91
C GLY A 253 68.53 -23.54 -15.16
N GLY A 254 68.70 -22.39 -15.80
CA GLY A 254 70.00 -21.81 -16.15
C GLY A 254 70.95 -21.53 -14.97
N ASN A 255 70.45 -21.46 -13.73
CA ASN A 255 71.22 -21.30 -12.49
C ASN A 255 71.99 -22.59 -12.15
N ASN A 256 71.39 -23.78 -12.33
CA ASN A 256 72.01 -25.08 -12.05
C ASN A 256 73.30 -25.26 -12.88
N PHE A 257 73.26 -24.95 -14.18
CA PHE A 257 74.44 -24.92 -15.07
C PHE A 257 75.50 -23.92 -14.59
N THR A 258 75.09 -22.77 -14.04
CA THR A 258 76.01 -21.74 -13.57
C THR A 258 76.71 -22.16 -12.27
N ARG A 259 75.97 -22.73 -11.31
CA ARG A 259 76.51 -23.30 -10.06
C ARG A 259 77.45 -24.48 -10.33
N SER A 260 77.13 -25.32 -11.32
CA SER A 260 78.03 -26.38 -11.82
C SER A 260 79.38 -25.82 -12.31
N LEU A 261 79.38 -24.73 -13.09
CA LEU A 261 80.63 -24.07 -13.51
C LEU A 261 81.39 -23.40 -12.34
N VAL A 262 80.68 -22.76 -11.41
CA VAL A 262 81.28 -22.20 -10.18
C VAL A 262 82.04 -23.28 -9.40
N GLN A 263 81.44 -24.46 -9.22
CA GLN A 263 82.03 -25.58 -8.49
C GLN A 263 83.17 -26.26 -9.28
N GLY A 264 82.91 -26.68 -10.52
CA GLY A 264 83.86 -27.48 -11.31
C GLY A 264 85.06 -26.69 -11.84
N LEU A 265 84.92 -25.38 -12.03
CA LEU A 265 86.00 -24.49 -12.52
C LEU A 265 86.48 -23.48 -11.47
N ARG A 266 85.98 -23.57 -10.22
CA ARG A 266 86.37 -22.75 -9.06
C ARG A 266 86.42 -21.25 -9.36
N MET A 267 85.31 -20.70 -9.84
CA MET A 267 85.21 -19.28 -10.22
C MET A 267 83.97 -18.59 -9.66
N THR A 268 84.03 -17.27 -9.53
CA THR A 268 82.92 -16.40 -9.07
C THR A 268 81.69 -16.49 -9.98
N PHE A 269 80.48 -16.35 -9.41
CA PHE A 269 79.22 -16.49 -10.14
C PHE A 269 79.11 -15.63 -11.42
N PRO A 270 79.47 -14.32 -11.44
CA PRO A 270 79.40 -13.52 -12.67
C PRO A 270 80.35 -14.00 -13.78
N LYS A 271 81.52 -14.56 -13.40
CA LYS A 271 82.48 -15.16 -14.35
C LYS A 271 81.93 -16.46 -14.92
N ALA A 272 81.28 -17.29 -14.09
CA ALA A 272 80.59 -18.50 -14.54
C ALA A 272 79.41 -18.20 -15.46
N GLU A 273 78.59 -17.18 -15.15
CA GLU A 273 77.47 -16.74 -16.00
C GLU A 273 77.97 -16.26 -17.37
N LYS A 274 78.97 -15.38 -17.38
CA LYS A 274 79.59 -14.88 -18.62
C LYS A 274 80.21 -16.01 -19.45
N LEU A 275 80.84 -17.00 -18.80
CA LEU A 275 81.38 -18.20 -19.46
C LEU A 275 80.27 -19.11 -20.01
N LYS A 276 79.17 -19.33 -19.28
CA LYS A 276 78.01 -20.10 -19.74
C LYS A 276 77.41 -19.50 -21.02
N ARG A 277 77.15 -18.18 -21.01
CA ARG A 277 76.61 -17.44 -22.17
C ARG A 277 77.57 -17.48 -23.37
N ASN A 278 78.88 -17.43 -23.11
CA ASN A 278 79.92 -17.43 -24.14
C ASN A 278 80.63 -18.80 -24.30
N ALA A 279 79.99 -19.93 -23.96
CA ALA A 279 80.65 -21.23 -23.90
C ALA A 279 81.31 -21.67 -25.24
N ALA A 280 80.81 -21.19 -26.37
CA ALA A 280 81.39 -21.38 -27.70
C ALA A 280 82.71 -20.62 -27.95
N ARG A 281 83.05 -19.65 -27.09
CA ARG A 281 84.28 -18.82 -27.13
C ARG A 281 85.19 -19.11 -25.92
N ALA A 282 84.93 -20.18 -25.16
CA ALA A 282 85.78 -20.60 -24.05
C ALA A 282 87.14 -21.12 -24.56
N GLU A 283 88.19 -20.95 -23.76
CA GLU A 283 89.54 -21.49 -24.05
C GLU A 283 89.53 -23.02 -24.16
N ASP A 284 88.74 -23.70 -23.33
CA ASP A 284 88.48 -25.15 -23.41
C ASP A 284 86.96 -25.44 -23.36
N PRO A 285 86.28 -25.47 -24.52
CA PRO A 285 84.87 -25.82 -24.60
C PRO A 285 84.58 -27.27 -24.21
N LYS A 286 85.56 -28.18 -24.28
CA LYS A 286 85.38 -29.59 -23.89
C LYS A 286 85.28 -29.72 -22.38
N LYS A 287 86.16 -29.04 -21.63
CA LYS A 287 86.14 -29.00 -20.16
C LYS A 287 84.90 -28.27 -19.62
N VAL A 288 84.46 -27.20 -20.30
CA VAL A 288 83.16 -26.56 -20.00
C VAL A 288 82.01 -27.55 -20.17
N PHE A 289 81.93 -28.26 -21.31
CA PHE A 289 80.88 -29.25 -21.54
C PHE A 289 80.95 -30.44 -20.55
N GLN A 290 82.14 -30.95 -20.23
CA GLN A 290 82.34 -32.00 -19.23
C GLN A 290 81.86 -31.55 -17.84
N THR A 291 82.12 -30.30 -17.45
CA THR A 291 81.66 -29.73 -16.18
C THR A 291 80.13 -29.65 -16.11
N LEU A 292 79.49 -29.26 -17.21
CA LEU A 292 78.03 -29.15 -17.33
C LEU A 292 77.30 -30.49 -17.52
N ARG A 293 78.01 -31.56 -17.90
CA ARG A 293 77.43 -32.87 -18.25
C ARG A 293 76.49 -33.46 -17.20
N PRO A 294 76.74 -33.37 -15.87
CA PRO A 294 75.77 -33.81 -14.86
C PRO A 294 74.42 -33.11 -15.02
N VAL A 295 74.41 -31.77 -15.11
CA VAL A 295 73.18 -30.98 -15.25
C VAL A 295 72.45 -31.27 -16.57
N PHE A 296 73.19 -31.57 -17.65
CA PHE A 296 72.61 -32.06 -18.91
C PHE A 296 71.93 -33.43 -18.73
N ASN A 297 72.58 -34.38 -18.03
CA ASN A 297 71.98 -35.69 -17.73
C ASN A 297 70.71 -35.51 -16.87
N ASP A 298 70.79 -34.75 -15.77
CA ASP A 298 69.70 -34.53 -14.82
C ASP A 298 68.47 -33.93 -15.52
N PHE A 299 68.69 -32.91 -16.37
CA PHE A 299 67.62 -32.28 -17.14
C PHE A 299 66.98 -33.24 -18.15
N ALA A 300 67.79 -34.05 -18.85
CA ALA A 300 67.27 -35.02 -19.80
C ALA A 300 66.51 -36.17 -19.12
N SER A 301 66.99 -36.65 -17.96
CA SER A 301 66.31 -37.67 -17.16
C SER A 301 64.98 -37.17 -16.59
N GLU A 302 64.90 -35.92 -16.13
CA GLU A 302 63.65 -35.36 -15.60
C GLU A 302 62.65 -35.01 -16.72
N MET A 303 63.11 -34.58 -17.91
CA MET A 303 62.24 -34.54 -19.09
C MET A 303 61.76 -35.93 -19.50
N GLN A 304 62.63 -36.95 -19.57
CA GLN A 304 62.20 -38.31 -19.90
C GLN A 304 61.17 -38.86 -18.90
N ARG A 305 61.36 -38.60 -17.59
CA ARG A 305 60.37 -38.94 -16.56
C ARG A 305 59.02 -38.25 -16.83
N SER A 306 59.06 -36.99 -17.24
CA SER A 306 57.88 -36.17 -17.51
C SER A 306 57.12 -36.66 -18.76
N LEU A 307 57.83 -36.97 -19.85
CA LEU A 307 57.26 -37.57 -21.06
C LEU A 307 56.65 -38.95 -20.77
N ASN A 308 57.38 -39.81 -20.05
CA ASN A 308 56.90 -41.14 -19.67
C ASN A 308 55.64 -41.09 -18.79
N TYR A 309 55.50 -40.06 -17.93
CA TYR A 309 54.29 -39.84 -17.15
C TYR A 309 53.11 -39.43 -18.05
N PHE A 310 53.32 -38.51 -18.98
CA PHE A 310 52.30 -38.09 -19.95
C PHE A 310 51.82 -39.26 -20.81
N THR A 311 52.72 -40.04 -21.42
CA THR A 311 52.34 -41.22 -22.23
C THR A 311 51.76 -42.37 -21.39
N GLY A 312 51.98 -42.37 -20.08
CA GLY A 312 51.33 -43.28 -19.14
C GLY A 312 49.92 -42.83 -18.74
N GLN A 313 49.60 -41.54 -18.89
CA GLN A 313 48.26 -40.97 -18.66
C GLN A 313 47.40 -40.98 -19.94
N ASP A 314 48.03 -40.80 -21.11
CA ASP A 314 47.36 -40.85 -22.42
C ASP A 314 48.13 -41.75 -23.39
N ALA A 315 47.69 -43.02 -23.49
CA ALA A 315 48.39 -44.07 -24.23
C ALA A 315 48.26 -43.98 -25.77
N THR A 316 47.35 -43.15 -26.29
CA THR A 316 47.22 -42.90 -27.74
C THR A 316 48.03 -41.67 -28.20
N ALA A 317 48.48 -40.83 -27.26
CA ALA A 317 49.19 -39.59 -27.56
C ALA A 317 50.60 -39.83 -28.15
N LYS A 318 50.75 -39.51 -29.44
CA LYS A 318 52.04 -39.50 -30.15
C LYS A 318 52.76 -38.17 -29.89
N ILE A 319 54.01 -38.21 -29.45
CA ILE A 319 54.85 -37.01 -29.30
C ILE A 319 55.49 -36.67 -30.66
N GLY A 320 55.28 -35.46 -31.17
CA GLY A 320 55.83 -35.01 -32.45
C GLY A 320 57.27 -34.46 -32.36
N GLY A 321 57.61 -33.78 -31.26
CA GLY A 321 58.93 -33.17 -31.06
C GLY A 321 58.96 -32.20 -29.89
N VAL A 322 60.14 -31.64 -29.61
CA VAL A 322 60.38 -30.72 -28.48
C VAL A 322 60.89 -29.35 -28.97
N ILE A 323 60.18 -28.29 -28.59
CA ILE A 323 60.54 -26.89 -28.84
C ILE A 323 61.16 -26.30 -27.57
N LEU A 324 62.40 -25.85 -27.63
CA LEU A 324 63.08 -25.17 -26.52
C LEU A 324 62.90 -23.64 -26.62
N VAL A 325 62.49 -23.01 -25.53
CA VAL A 325 62.41 -21.54 -25.36
C VAL A 325 63.06 -21.10 -24.03
N GLY A 326 63.13 -19.79 -23.80
CA GLY A 326 63.84 -19.18 -22.67
C GLY A 326 65.33 -18.92 -22.96
N ASN A 327 65.93 -17.96 -22.27
CA ASN A 327 67.32 -17.56 -22.51
C ASN A 327 68.34 -18.67 -22.18
N ALA A 328 68.02 -19.60 -21.27
CA ALA A 328 68.89 -20.74 -20.97
C ALA A 328 68.95 -21.77 -22.12
N ALA A 329 67.91 -21.86 -22.97
CA ALA A 329 67.90 -22.74 -24.13
C ALA A 329 68.94 -22.37 -25.20
N LYS A 330 69.54 -21.16 -25.14
CA LYS A 330 70.65 -20.72 -26.00
C LYS A 330 71.95 -21.54 -25.80
N LEU A 331 72.05 -22.34 -24.73
CA LEU A 331 73.24 -23.11 -24.38
C LEU A 331 73.66 -24.08 -25.51
N ARG A 332 74.89 -23.94 -26.01
CA ARG A 332 75.39 -24.73 -27.15
C ARG A 332 75.44 -26.23 -26.80
N GLY A 333 74.94 -27.05 -27.72
CA GLY A 333 74.89 -28.52 -27.59
C GLY A 333 73.69 -29.05 -26.81
N LEU A 334 72.86 -28.19 -26.20
CA LEU A 334 71.66 -28.59 -25.45
C LEU A 334 70.66 -29.35 -26.33
N SER A 335 70.25 -28.74 -27.46
CA SER A 335 69.34 -29.35 -28.44
C SER A 335 69.85 -30.73 -28.89
N ASP A 336 71.11 -30.79 -29.33
CA ASP A 336 71.76 -32.00 -29.87
C ASP A 336 71.92 -33.11 -28.81
N PHE A 337 72.12 -32.74 -27.54
CA PHE A 337 72.21 -33.68 -26.42
C PHE A 337 70.84 -34.27 -26.09
N LEU A 338 69.83 -33.40 -25.96
CA LEU A 338 68.45 -33.81 -25.65
C LEU A 338 67.85 -34.67 -26.76
N SER A 339 68.07 -34.32 -28.03
CA SER A 339 67.58 -35.13 -29.16
C SER A 339 68.14 -36.56 -29.14
N LYS A 340 69.44 -36.72 -28.81
CA LYS A 340 70.07 -38.03 -28.66
C LYS A 340 69.58 -38.81 -27.43
N GLN A 341 69.30 -38.12 -26.33
CA GLN A 341 68.93 -38.75 -25.06
C GLN A 341 67.44 -39.12 -25.00
N LEU A 342 66.56 -38.32 -25.63
CA LEU A 342 65.11 -38.55 -25.70
C LEU A 342 64.68 -39.32 -26.95
N GLN A 343 65.55 -39.45 -27.96
CA GLN A 343 65.26 -40.02 -29.29
C GLN A 343 64.12 -39.29 -30.04
N LEU A 344 63.98 -37.99 -29.80
CA LEU A 344 63.00 -37.09 -30.43
C LEU A 344 63.72 -35.98 -31.20
N GLU A 345 63.01 -35.32 -32.13
CA GLU A 345 63.48 -34.04 -32.66
C GLU A 345 63.42 -32.97 -31.56
N VAL A 346 64.53 -32.26 -31.34
CA VAL A 346 64.62 -31.18 -30.36
C VAL A 346 65.23 -29.94 -31.02
N HIS A 347 64.40 -28.95 -31.32
CA HIS A 347 64.82 -27.67 -31.90
C HIS A 347 64.53 -26.49 -30.97
N ARG A 348 65.03 -25.31 -31.31
CA ARG A 348 64.70 -24.05 -30.62
C ARG A 348 63.60 -23.34 -31.41
N LEU A 349 62.77 -22.53 -30.76
CA LEU A 349 61.77 -21.72 -31.47
C LEU A 349 62.48 -20.73 -32.41
N HIS A 350 62.49 -21.02 -33.72
CA HIS A 350 63.22 -20.23 -34.70
C HIS A 350 62.56 -18.89 -35.03
N GLU A 351 61.23 -18.83 -34.97
CA GLU A 351 60.41 -17.69 -35.39
C GLU A 351 59.01 -17.79 -34.75
N TYR A 352 58.28 -16.68 -34.77
CA TYR A 352 56.85 -16.62 -34.50
C TYR A 352 56.12 -16.56 -35.84
N ARG A 353 55.19 -17.49 -36.09
CA ARG A 353 54.52 -17.67 -37.40
C ARG A 353 53.38 -16.70 -37.63
N ASN A 354 52.67 -16.33 -36.56
CA ASN A 354 51.54 -15.39 -36.63
C ASN A 354 51.93 -13.95 -36.22
N LEU A 355 53.23 -13.66 -36.12
CA LEU A 355 53.76 -12.35 -35.74
C LEU A 355 54.39 -11.63 -36.93
N GLU A 356 53.77 -10.51 -37.29
CA GLU A 356 54.25 -9.56 -38.29
C GLU A 356 54.84 -8.32 -37.58
N GLY A 357 55.17 -7.25 -38.31
CA GLY A 357 55.86 -6.07 -37.74
C GLY A 357 57.37 -6.09 -38.00
N GLN A 358 57.77 -5.64 -39.20
CA GLN A 358 59.16 -5.76 -39.65
C GLN A 358 60.18 -4.92 -38.88
N VAL A 359 59.76 -3.89 -38.15
CA VAL A 359 60.68 -3.04 -37.35
C VAL A 359 61.19 -3.84 -36.15
N VAL A 360 60.29 -4.33 -35.30
CA VAL A 360 60.61 -5.21 -34.16
C VAL A 360 61.32 -6.48 -34.62
N MET A 361 60.73 -7.20 -35.57
CA MET A 361 61.25 -8.50 -36.03
C MET A 361 62.62 -8.40 -36.72
N LYS A 362 63.06 -7.21 -37.17
CA LYS A 362 64.42 -7.00 -37.70
C LYS A 362 65.43 -6.52 -36.67
N ALA A 363 65.00 -5.94 -35.55
CA ALA A 363 65.86 -5.33 -34.54
C ALA A 363 66.87 -6.34 -33.95
N PRO A 364 68.17 -5.99 -33.82
CA PRO A 364 69.18 -6.90 -33.27
C PRO A 364 68.86 -7.39 -31.85
N ALA A 365 68.44 -6.49 -30.95
CA ALA A 365 68.12 -6.85 -29.57
C ALA A 365 66.94 -7.84 -29.45
N PHE A 366 65.91 -7.70 -30.30
CA PHE A 366 64.81 -8.67 -30.39
C PHE A 366 65.31 -10.00 -30.96
N LYS A 367 66.05 -10.00 -32.07
CA LYS A 367 66.62 -11.22 -32.68
C LYS A 367 67.55 -11.98 -31.73
N GLU A 368 68.37 -11.29 -30.96
CA GLU A 368 69.24 -11.94 -29.97
C GLU A 368 68.43 -12.55 -28.81
N ASN A 369 67.26 -12.01 -28.48
CA ASN A 369 66.44 -12.41 -27.32
C ASN A 369 65.08 -13.04 -27.65
N HIS A 370 64.77 -13.38 -28.91
CA HIS A 370 63.47 -13.94 -29.32
C HIS A 370 62.97 -15.07 -28.40
N LEU A 371 63.83 -16.04 -28.04
CA LEU A 371 63.47 -17.13 -27.12
C LEU A 371 62.96 -16.67 -25.74
N ALA A 372 63.30 -15.47 -25.27
CA ALA A 372 62.85 -14.91 -24.00
C ALA A 372 61.43 -14.35 -24.03
N PHE A 373 60.93 -13.95 -25.22
CA PHE A 373 59.63 -13.33 -25.43
C PHE A 373 58.48 -14.34 -25.58
N ALA A 374 58.76 -15.65 -25.57
CA ALA A 374 57.74 -16.69 -25.75
C ALA A 374 56.55 -16.57 -24.78
N THR A 375 56.80 -16.24 -23.51
CA THR A 375 55.74 -16.01 -22.52
C THR A 375 54.99 -14.71 -22.79
N ALA A 376 55.69 -13.61 -23.11
CA ALA A 376 55.09 -12.32 -23.45
C ALA A 376 54.17 -12.41 -24.68
N TYR A 377 54.59 -13.12 -25.73
CA TYR A 377 53.78 -13.42 -26.91
C TYR A 377 52.51 -14.22 -26.57
N GLY A 378 52.62 -15.20 -25.66
CA GLY A 378 51.49 -15.96 -25.13
C GLY A 378 50.47 -15.12 -24.36
N LEU A 379 50.93 -14.13 -23.59
CA LEU A 379 50.08 -13.16 -22.90
C LEU A 379 49.36 -12.23 -23.88
N VAL A 380 50.07 -11.74 -24.91
CA VAL A 380 49.52 -10.91 -25.99
C VAL A 380 48.41 -11.64 -26.74
N LEU A 381 48.65 -12.89 -27.16
CA LEU A 381 47.64 -13.76 -27.78
C LEU A 381 46.37 -13.83 -26.92
N GLN A 382 46.52 -14.02 -25.61
CA GLN A 382 45.39 -14.10 -24.71
C GLN A 382 44.66 -12.75 -24.52
N GLY A 383 45.38 -11.65 -24.30
CA GLY A 383 44.78 -10.33 -24.10
C GLY A 383 44.02 -9.78 -25.32
N LEU A 384 44.42 -10.21 -26.52
CA LEU A 384 43.74 -9.93 -27.79
C LEU A 384 42.63 -10.96 -28.13
N GLY A 385 42.37 -11.94 -27.26
CA GLY A 385 41.32 -12.96 -27.42
C GLY A 385 41.63 -14.07 -28.42
N LEU A 386 42.85 -14.09 -28.98
CA LEU A 386 43.32 -15.07 -29.97
C LEU A 386 43.84 -16.37 -29.33
N GLY A 387 44.20 -16.33 -28.05
CA GLY A 387 44.54 -17.53 -27.28
C GLY A 387 43.32 -18.41 -27.03
N SER A 388 43.48 -19.72 -27.21
CA SER A 388 42.48 -20.73 -26.86
C SER A 388 42.14 -20.69 -25.38
N LEU A 389 43.16 -20.56 -24.52
CA LEU A 389 42.99 -20.42 -23.08
C LEU A 389 42.78 -18.94 -22.70
N ARG A 390 41.71 -18.68 -21.95
CA ARG A 390 41.19 -17.34 -21.61
C ARG A 390 41.07 -17.08 -20.11
N THR A 391 41.57 -18.00 -19.28
CA THR A 391 41.56 -17.94 -17.81
C THR A 391 42.28 -16.72 -17.25
N ASN A 392 41.75 -16.08 -16.20
CA ASN A 392 42.38 -14.91 -15.57
C ASN A 392 42.52 -15.13 -14.06
N LEU A 393 43.73 -14.97 -13.53
CA LEU A 393 44.03 -15.07 -12.10
C LEU A 393 44.14 -13.70 -11.41
N LEU A 394 43.74 -12.63 -12.10
CA LEU A 394 43.53 -11.32 -11.51
C LEU A 394 42.27 -11.36 -10.61
N PRO A 395 42.27 -10.75 -9.41
CA PRO A 395 41.13 -10.82 -8.51
C PRO A 395 39.87 -10.15 -9.11
N PRO A 396 38.66 -10.72 -8.90
CA PRO A 396 37.42 -10.10 -9.36
C PRO A 396 37.14 -8.74 -8.70
N GLU A 397 37.74 -8.46 -7.54
CA GLU A 397 37.70 -7.17 -6.87
C GLU A 397 38.42 -6.11 -7.72
N VAL A 398 39.68 -6.36 -8.10
CA VAL A 398 40.50 -5.43 -8.91
C VAL A 398 39.87 -5.12 -10.26
N THR A 399 39.22 -6.10 -10.91
CA THR A 399 38.49 -5.86 -12.17
C THR A 399 37.21 -5.05 -11.97
N ARG A 400 36.48 -5.27 -10.87
CA ARG A 400 35.28 -4.47 -10.52
C ARG A 400 35.64 -3.03 -10.19
N ASP A 401 36.69 -2.81 -9.42
CA ASP A 401 37.12 -1.47 -9.01
C ASP A 401 37.45 -0.63 -10.26
N ARG A 402 38.23 -1.16 -11.22
CA ARG A 402 38.49 -0.50 -12.52
C ARG A 402 37.25 -0.31 -13.40
N LEU A 403 36.31 -1.24 -13.38
CA LEU A 403 35.03 -1.08 -14.07
C LEU A 403 34.17 0.01 -13.43
N ILE A 404 34.36 0.31 -12.15
CA ILE A 404 33.79 1.49 -11.49
C ILE A 404 34.59 2.73 -11.88
N GLU A 405 35.93 2.72 -11.81
CA GLU A 405 36.78 3.88 -12.09
C GLU A 405 36.66 4.38 -13.53
N SER A 406 36.70 3.49 -14.52
CA SER A 406 36.44 3.83 -15.92
C SER A 406 35.03 4.41 -16.18
N LYS A 407 34.08 4.16 -15.26
CA LYS A 407 32.71 4.70 -15.31
C LYS A 407 32.49 5.92 -14.42
N LYS A 408 33.36 6.23 -13.44
CA LYS A 408 33.31 7.47 -12.63
C LYS A 408 33.11 8.74 -13.48
N PRO A 409 33.88 9.01 -14.57
CA PRO A 409 33.66 10.22 -15.37
C PRO A 409 32.30 10.23 -16.08
N TRP A 410 31.83 9.09 -16.58
CA TRP A 410 30.52 8.97 -17.23
C TRP A 410 29.36 9.16 -16.24
N ALA A 411 29.50 8.66 -15.00
CA ALA A 411 28.54 8.92 -13.93
C ALA A 411 28.49 10.41 -13.55
N VAL A 412 29.63 11.11 -13.50
CA VAL A 412 29.69 12.56 -13.29
C VAL A 412 29.02 13.33 -14.43
N VAL A 413 29.27 12.95 -15.69
CA VAL A 413 28.60 13.55 -16.86
C VAL A 413 27.08 13.32 -16.82
N ALA A 414 26.62 12.13 -16.43
CA ALA A 414 25.19 11.84 -16.27
C ALA A 414 24.55 12.66 -15.14
N MET A 415 25.21 12.80 -13.99
CA MET A 415 24.73 13.65 -12.89
C MET A 415 24.67 15.13 -13.29
N LEU A 416 25.68 15.64 -14.01
CA LEU A 416 25.66 17.00 -14.56
C LEU A 416 24.53 17.19 -15.59
N GLY A 417 24.29 16.20 -16.45
CA GLY A 417 23.17 16.21 -17.40
C GLY A 417 21.80 16.26 -16.72
N LEU A 418 21.60 15.48 -15.66
CA LEU A 418 20.38 15.53 -14.84
C LEU A 418 20.21 16.87 -14.12
N LEU A 419 21.30 17.44 -13.59
CA LEU A 419 21.29 18.75 -12.93
C LEU A 419 20.92 19.87 -13.92
N VAL A 420 21.49 19.85 -15.14
CA VAL A 420 21.12 20.77 -16.22
C VAL A 420 19.67 20.59 -16.66
N ALA A 421 19.18 19.35 -16.78
CA ALA A 421 17.78 19.09 -17.12
C ALA A 421 16.81 19.60 -16.03
N ALA A 422 17.14 19.40 -14.75
CA ALA A 422 16.38 19.94 -13.62
C ALA A 422 16.41 21.48 -13.60
N LEU A 423 17.55 22.10 -13.89
CA LEU A 423 17.68 23.56 -13.98
C LEU A 423 16.85 24.14 -15.15
N VAL A 424 16.84 23.49 -16.31
CA VAL A 424 16.00 23.88 -17.46
C VAL A 424 14.51 23.73 -17.14
N ASN A 425 14.11 22.65 -16.46
CA ASN A 425 12.73 22.47 -15.99
C ASN A 425 12.32 23.57 -14.99
N PHE A 426 13.17 23.83 -13.99
CA PHE A 426 12.96 24.91 -13.01
C PHE A 426 12.85 26.28 -13.67
N LEU A 427 13.74 26.60 -14.61
CA LEU A 427 13.68 27.85 -15.38
C LEU A 427 12.41 27.95 -16.23
N GLY A 428 11.95 26.86 -16.84
CA GLY A 428 10.69 26.81 -17.57
C GLY A 428 9.48 27.11 -16.67
N ILE A 429 9.43 26.48 -15.49
CA ILE A 429 8.39 26.73 -14.48
C ILE A 429 8.46 28.17 -13.95
N PHE A 430 9.66 28.68 -13.68
CA PHE A 430 9.88 30.05 -13.20
C PHE A 430 9.47 31.12 -14.22
N VAL A 431 9.79 30.92 -15.51
CA VAL A 431 9.35 31.81 -16.59
C VAL A 431 7.83 31.74 -16.78
N ALA A 432 7.23 30.54 -16.71
CA ALA A 432 5.77 30.40 -16.74
C ALA A 432 5.12 31.14 -15.56
N TRP A 433 5.63 30.97 -14.34
CA TRP A 433 5.16 31.67 -13.14
C TRP A 433 5.29 33.20 -13.28
N ASN A 434 6.44 33.71 -13.75
CA ASN A 434 6.65 35.15 -13.95
C ASN A 434 5.87 35.71 -15.18
N SER A 435 5.29 34.84 -16.02
CA SER A 435 4.36 35.25 -17.09
C SER A 435 2.90 35.30 -16.64
N TYR A 436 2.58 34.74 -15.46
CA TYR A 436 1.26 34.85 -14.85
C TYR A 436 1.06 36.28 -14.31
N SER A 437 0.02 36.96 -14.80
CA SER A 437 -0.35 38.30 -14.33
C SER A 437 -1.81 38.31 -13.88
N GLU A 438 -2.05 38.60 -12.61
CA GLU A 438 -3.39 38.70 -11.99
C GLU A 438 -4.31 39.68 -12.74
N ASN A 439 -3.71 40.74 -13.33
CA ASN A 439 -4.37 41.73 -14.17
C ASN A 439 -5.11 41.17 -15.40
N LEU A 440 -4.84 39.93 -15.84
CA LEU A 440 -5.62 39.27 -16.90
C LEU A 440 -7.05 38.95 -16.45
N PHE A 441 -7.25 38.63 -15.17
CA PHE A 441 -8.55 38.24 -14.61
C PHE A 441 -9.17 39.30 -13.71
N ALA A 442 -8.41 40.31 -13.27
CA ALA A 442 -8.90 41.40 -12.42
C ALA A 442 -10.20 42.07 -12.93
N LYS A 443 -10.37 42.22 -14.25
CA LYS A 443 -11.61 42.74 -14.87
C LYS A 443 -12.79 41.77 -14.76
N ALA A 444 -12.55 40.46 -14.86
CA ALA A 444 -13.59 39.46 -14.72
C ALA A 444 -14.05 39.35 -13.26
N PHE A 445 -13.11 39.40 -12.29
CA PHE A 445 -13.45 39.46 -10.87
C PHE A 445 -14.26 40.73 -10.53
N GLN A 446 -13.86 41.91 -11.00
CA GLN A 446 -14.66 43.13 -10.82
C GLN A 446 -16.09 43.05 -11.39
N GLN A 447 -16.29 42.31 -12.49
CA GLN A 447 -17.63 42.06 -13.05
C GLN A 447 -18.44 41.07 -12.21
N ILE A 448 -17.80 40.02 -11.67
CA ILE A 448 -18.42 39.06 -10.76
C ILE A 448 -18.83 39.76 -9.45
N ASP A 449 -17.94 40.57 -8.87
CA ASP A 449 -18.20 41.34 -7.65
C ASP A 449 -19.38 42.31 -7.83
N GLN A 450 -19.47 42.98 -8.99
CA GLN A 450 -20.60 43.85 -9.30
C GLN A 450 -21.92 43.06 -9.40
N VAL A 451 -21.94 41.93 -10.13
CA VAL A 451 -23.14 41.11 -10.27
C VAL A 451 -23.57 40.49 -8.94
N ALA A 452 -22.62 40.10 -8.09
CA ALA A 452 -22.90 39.62 -6.73
C ALA A 452 -23.53 40.72 -5.86
N ALA A 453 -23.03 41.96 -5.94
CA ALA A 453 -23.60 43.10 -5.22
C ALA A 453 -25.01 43.48 -5.72
N GLU A 454 -25.24 43.44 -7.04
CA GLU A 454 -26.58 43.65 -7.62
C GLU A 454 -27.55 42.56 -7.17
N SER A 455 -27.15 41.28 -7.23
CA SER A 455 -27.95 40.14 -6.75
C SER A 455 -28.32 40.25 -5.26
N ALA A 456 -27.35 40.55 -4.39
CA ALA A 456 -27.59 40.73 -2.96
C ALA A 456 -28.54 41.92 -2.67
N SER A 457 -28.46 43.00 -3.46
CA SER A 457 -29.38 44.13 -3.33
C SER A 457 -30.82 43.75 -3.69
N ILE A 458 -31.02 42.96 -4.75
CA ILE A 458 -32.34 42.46 -5.16
C ILE A 458 -32.91 41.51 -4.11
N GLN A 459 -32.11 40.56 -3.62
CA GLN A 459 -32.52 39.62 -2.57
C GLN A 459 -32.99 40.36 -1.30
N SER A 460 -32.24 41.35 -0.82
CA SER A 460 -32.65 42.15 0.35
C SER A 460 -33.96 42.92 0.13
N GLY A 461 -34.27 43.31 -1.12
CA GLY A 461 -35.54 43.95 -1.48
C GLY A 461 -36.72 42.97 -1.50
N VAL A 462 -36.50 41.72 -1.90
CA VAL A 462 -37.51 40.64 -1.85
C VAL A 462 -37.82 40.28 -0.39
N GLU A 463 -36.78 40.05 0.43
CA GLU A 463 -36.91 39.77 1.86
C GLU A 463 -37.68 40.89 2.59
N GLN A 464 -37.40 42.16 2.27
CA GLN A 464 -38.12 43.30 2.83
C GLN A 464 -39.60 43.35 2.40
N ALA A 465 -39.92 43.01 1.15
CA ALA A 465 -41.29 42.96 0.66
C ALA A 465 -42.10 41.80 1.30
N GLN A 466 -41.48 40.62 1.42
CA GLN A 466 -42.08 39.45 2.07
C GLN A 466 -42.32 39.69 3.57
N SER A 467 -41.40 40.38 4.25
CA SER A 467 -41.59 40.84 5.64
C SER A 467 -42.82 41.75 5.79
N GLN A 468 -43.01 42.73 4.91
CA GLN A 468 -44.18 43.62 4.91
C GLN A 468 -45.49 42.86 4.62
N GLN A 469 -45.46 41.90 3.68
CA GLN A 469 -46.61 41.04 3.39
C GLN A 469 -47.03 40.24 4.62
N ASN A 470 -46.06 39.63 5.32
CA ASN A 470 -46.33 38.84 6.52
C ASN A 470 -46.86 39.68 7.70
N GLU A 471 -46.39 40.92 7.88
CA GLU A 471 -46.94 41.87 8.87
C GLU A 471 -48.41 42.22 8.57
N ILE A 472 -48.76 42.41 7.29
CA ILE A 472 -50.13 42.67 6.84
C ILE A 472 -51.04 41.45 7.08
N VAL A 473 -50.58 40.24 6.75
CA VAL A 473 -51.34 38.99 6.99
C VAL A 473 -51.57 38.76 8.49
N ALA A 474 -50.54 38.90 9.33
CA ALA A 474 -50.68 38.80 10.79
C ALA A 474 -51.66 39.84 11.35
N THR A 475 -51.66 41.06 10.80
CA THR A 475 -52.61 42.12 11.17
C THR A 475 -54.06 41.75 10.77
N GLN A 476 -54.27 41.17 9.58
CA GLN A 476 -55.57 40.68 9.14
C GLN A 476 -56.09 39.54 10.04
N GLN A 477 -55.26 38.54 10.32
CA GLN A 477 -55.61 37.43 11.24
C GLN A 477 -56.01 37.94 12.63
N ARG A 478 -55.28 38.94 13.16
CA ARG A 478 -55.60 39.57 14.45
C ARG A 478 -56.96 40.27 14.46
N MET A 479 -57.32 40.96 13.36
CA MET A 479 -58.63 41.60 13.22
C MET A 479 -59.76 40.58 13.11
N LEU A 480 -59.56 39.47 12.39
CA LEU A 480 -60.53 38.38 12.25
C LEU A 480 -60.80 37.70 13.59
N ARG A 481 -59.76 37.31 14.34
CA ARG A 481 -59.89 36.70 15.67
C ARG A 481 -60.70 37.57 16.64
N LEU A 482 -60.51 38.90 16.61
CA LEU A 482 -61.27 39.84 17.44
C LEU A 482 -62.75 40.01 17.02
N ALA A 483 -63.09 39.74 15.76
CA ALA A 483 -64.47 39.78 15.27
C ALA A 483 -65.24 38.52 15.68
N ASP A 484 -64.62 37.35 15.55
CA ASP A 484 -65.23 36.04 15.83
C ASP A 484 -65.44 35.78 17.33
N GLN A 485 -64.46 36.14 18.17
CA GLN A 485 -64.51 35.96 19.64
C GLN A 485 -65.76 36.58 20.28
N ARG A 486 -66.37 37.59 19.65
CA ARG A 486 -67.63 38.19 20.11
C ARG A 486 -68.82 37.21 20.14
N PHE A 487 -68.84 36.22 19.26
CA PHE A 487 -69.97 35.29 19.11
C PHE A 487 -69.72 33.94 19.77
N GLN A 488 -68.46 33.49 19.83
CA GLN A 488 -68.05 32.20 20.38
C GLN A 488 -68.65 31.91 21.78
N ALA A 489 -68.66 32.88 22.70
CA ALA A 489 -69.25 32.71 24.03
C ALA A 489 -70.79 32.56 24.05
N LEU A 490 -71.50 33.07 23.02
CA LEU A 490 -72.94 32.86 22.85
C LEU A 490 -73.24 31.48 22.26
N GLU A 491 -72.40 30.99 21.35
CA GLU A 491 -72.52 29.64 20.80
C GLU A 491 -72.22 28.58 21.87
N LEU A 492 -71.27 28.79 22.78
CA LEU A 492 -71.04 27.92 23.95
C LEU A 492 -72.31 27.78 24.81
N MET A 493 -72.92 28.90 25.22
CA MET A 493 -74.14 28.88 26.04
C MET A 493 -75.29 28.18 25.34
N ARG A 494 -75.37 28.29 24.01
CA ARG A 494 -76.37 27.61 23.19
C ARG A 494 -76.07 26.12 22.99
N ALA A 495 -74.78 25.74 22.90
CA ALA A 495 -74.38 24.33 22.91
C ALA A 495 -74.82 23.66 24.22
N ILE A 496 -74.55 24.29 25.37
CA ILE A 496 -74.99 23.80 26.69
C ILE A 496 -76.52 23.64 26.74
N GLU A 497 -77.29 24.61 26.24
CA GLU A 497 -78.77 24.56 26.16
C GLU A 497 -79.29 23.41 25.29
N GLN A 498 -78.59 23.07 24.20
CA GLN A 498 -79.02 22.05 23.24
C GLN A 498 -78.50 20.63 23.56
N VAL A 499 -77.51 20.53 24.44
CA VAL A 499 -76.92 19.28 24.94
C VAL A 499 -77.69 18.70 26.14
N LEU A 500 -78.46 19.52 26.87
CA LEU A 500 -79.35 19.07 27.94
C LEU A 500 -80.54 18.24 27.40
N PRO A 501 -81.01 17.21 28.14
CA PRO A 501 -82.20 16.48 27.77
C PRO A 501 -83.45 17.37 27.79
N ARG A 502 -84.47 16.98 27.03
CA ARG A 502 -85.75 17.68 26.90
C ARG A 502 -86.88 16.66 27.05
N GLU A 503 -87.96 17.04 27.73
CA GLU A 503 -89.15 16.19 27.82
C GLU A 503 -89.75 15.88 26.44
N GLU A 504 -89.98 14.59 26.18
CA GLU A 504 -90.87 14.12 25.12
C GLU A 504 -92.22 13.72 25.76
N PRO A 505 -93.34 14.41 25.46
CA PRO A 505 -94.55 14.39 26.29
C PRO A 505 -95.45 13.14 26.11
N ASP A 506 -94.91 11.98 25.71
CA ASP A 506 -95.70 10.79 25.34
C ASP A 506 -95.10 9.45 25.83
N LYS A 507 -94.32 9.48 26.93
CA LYS A 507 -93.70 8.29 27.56
C LYS A 507 -94.60 7.61 28.61
N THR A 508 -95.89 7.42 28.35
CA THR A 508 -96.80 6.69 29.27
C THR A 508 -97.34 5.40 28.65
N GLN A 509 -96.79 4.24 29.05
CA GLN A 509 -97.33 2.91 28.74
C GLN A 509 -97.82 2.20 30.01
N PRO A 510 -99.13 1.86 30.12
CA PRO A 510 -99.64 1.00 31.18
C PRO A 510 -99.22 -0.47 30.99
N VAL A 511 -98.97 -1.19 32.09
CA VAL A 511 -98.72 -2.65 32.09
C VAL A 511 -99.98 -3.38 32.57
N GLU A 512 -100.36 -4.45 31.88
CA GLU A 512 -101.61 -5.21 32.09
C GLU A 512 -101.51 -6.30 33.19
N ALA A 513 -102.61 -6.54 33.91
CA ALA A 513 -102.87 -7.76 34.70
C ALA A 513 -104.38 -7.90 35.04
N ASP A 514 -104.87 -9.13 35.20
CA ASP A 514 -106.30 -9.47 35.28
C ASP A 514 -106.89 -9.68 36.70
N ALA A 515 -108.21 -9.49 36.76
CA ALA A 515 -109.24 -10.20 37.55
C ALA A 515 -109.02 -10.64 39.03
N GLU A 516 -109.75 -9.92 39.90
CA GLU A 516 -110.68 -10.43 40.93
C GLU A 516 -110.19 -11.10 42.24
N ASP A 517 -111.00 -10.87 43.28
CA ASP A 517 -111.08 -11.44 44.65
C ASP A 517 -109.87 -11.34 45.63
N GLU A 518 -110.02 -10.84 46.86
CA GLU A 518 -111.01 -9.91 47.46
C GLU A 518 -110.41 -9.38 48.80
N GLU A 519 -110.91 -8.26 49.35
CA GLU A 519 -110.43 -7.60 50.60
C GLU A 519 -108.91 -7.33 50.73
N LYS A 520 -108.41 -6.25 50.08
CA LYS A 520 -107.21 -5.51 50.53
C LYS A 520 -107.12 -4.10 49.93
N SER A 521 -106.33 -3.25 50.57
CA SER A 521 -105.96 -1.89 50.14
C SER A 521 -104.70 -1.45 50.91
N PRO A 522 -103.89 -0.50 50.42
CA PRO A 522 -103.98 0.22 49.13
C PRO A 522 -103.46 -0.70 47.97
N GLU A 523 -102.88 -0.31 46.82
CA GLU A 523 -102.10 0.85 46.37
C GLU A 523 -102.25 1.06 44.86
N LYS A 524 -101.81 2.22 44.35
CA LYS A 524 -101.54 2.47 42.93
C LYS A 524 -100.25 3.28 42.79
N PHE A 525 -99.19 2.63 42.31
CA PHE A 525 -97.96 3.33 41.95
C PHE A 525 -98.17 4.11 40.66
N VAL A 526 -97.84 5.40 40.68
CA VAL A 526 -97.68 6.24 39.50
C VAL A 526 -96.19 6.53 39.40
N ALA A 527 -95.49 5.82 38.53
CA ALA A 527 -94.09 6.12 38.22
C ALA A 527 -94.03 7.37 37.35
N ILE A 528 -93.22 8.36 37.74
CA ILE A 528 -93.11 9.65 37.03
C ILE A 528 -91.65 9.87 36.62
N ASN A 529 -91.27 9.28 35.48
CA ASN A 529 -89.95 9.48 34.89
C ASN A 529 -89.85 10.86 34.23
N TYR A 530 -89.39 11.85 34.98
CA TYR A 530 -88.95 13.14 34.43
C TYR A 530 -87.53 13.03 33.85
N ASP A 531 -87.39 13.26 32.55
CA ASP A 531 -86.10 13.30 31.85
C ASP A 531 -85.41 14.68 32.00
N GLU A 532 -85.27 15.16 33.24
CA GLU A 532 -84.76 16.50 33.55
C GLU A 532 -83.37 16.51 34.23
N LEU A 533 -82.56 17.51 33.89
CA LEU A 533 -81.29 17.85 34.55
C LEU A 533 -81.32 19.33 34.95
N HIS A 534 -81.30 19.62 36.26
CA HIS A 534 -81.28 20.98 36.78
C HIS A 534 -79.84 21.44 36.98
N ILE A 535 -79.43 22.53 36.33
CA ILE A 535 -78.11 23.15 36.52
C ILE A 535 -78.24 24.31 37.51
N GLU A 536 -77.56 24.21 38.65
CA GLU A 536 -77.56 25.24 39.70
C GLU A 536 -76.50 26.33 39.44
N SER A 537 -75.37 25.96 38.83
CA SER A 537 -74.30 26.92 38.49
C SER A 537 -73.46 26.48 37.29
N ILE A 538 -72.88 27.49 36.62
CA ILE A 538 -71.92 27.34 35.53
C ILE A 538 -70.70 28.21 35.88
N GLU A 539 -69.54 27.58 36.01
CA GLU A 539 -68.26 28.24 36.28
C GLU A 539 -67.30 28.03 35.10
N CYS A 540 -66.35 28.94 34.94
CA CYS A 540 -65.47 28.99 33.76
C CYS A 540 -64.09 29.54 34.17
N GLU A 541 -63.05 28.72 33.99
CA GLU A 541 -61.66 29.05 34.34
C GLU A 541 -60.74 28.91 33.11
N TYR A 542 -59.67 29.71 33.04
CA TYR A 542 -58.74 29.75 31.91
C TYR A 542 -57.40 29.11 32.28
N PHE A 543 -56.91 28.23 31.40
CA PHE A 543 -55.61 27.57 31.53
C PHE A 543 -54.72 27.94 30.35
N GLU A 544 -53.46 28.32 30.64
CA GLU A 544 -52.43 28.54 29.60
C GLU A 544 -51.95 27.22 28.98
N ASP A 545 -52.03 26.11 29.72
CA ASP A 545 -51.94 24.75 29.18
C ASP A 545 -52.93 23.81 29.90
N LEU A 546 -53.84 23.22 29.13
CA LEU A 546 -54.91 22.32 29.59
C LEU A 546 -54.39 20.96 30.10
N SER A 547 -53.15 20.59 29.76
CA SER A 547 -52.49 19.38 30.28
C SER A 547 -52.56 19.33 31.81
N THR A 548 -52.28 20.46 32.46
CA THR A 548 -52.22 20.65 33.92
C THR A 548 -53.55 20.42 34.64
N TRP A 549 -54.67 20.56 33.93
CA TRP A 549 -56.01 20.23 34.43
C TRP A 549 -56.37 18.76 34.16
N PHE A 550 -55.94 18.21 33.02
CA PHE A 550 -56.33 16.88 32.58
C PHE A 550 -55.55 15.74 33.26
N GLU A 551 -54.26 15.92 33.52
CA GLU A 551 -53.40 14.92 34.20
C GLU A 551 -54.04 14.30 35.46
N PRO A 552 -54.48 15.07 36.48
CA PRO A 552 -55.08 14.49 37.69
C PRO A 552 -56.48 13.89 37.48
N LEU A 553 -57.14 14.19 36.36
CA LEU A 553 -58.50 13.75 36.03
C LEU A 553 -58.55 12.64 34.98
N GLN A 554 -57.40 12.18 34.46
CA GLN A 554 -57.35 11.22 33.34
C GLN A 554 -58.06 9.90 33.66
N ASP A 555 -57.91 9.36 34.87
CA ASP A 555 -58.62 8.17 35.35
C ASP A 555 -60.14 8.38 35.45
N GLU A 556 -60.58 9.57 35.89
CA GLU A 556 -62.00 9.90 36.01
C GLU A 556 -62.64 10.19 34.65
N TRP A 557 -61.87 10.73 33.70
CA TRP A 557 -62.26 10.86 32.30
C TRP A 557 -62.46 9.48 31.67
N GLN A 558 -61.49 8.57 31.83
CA GLN A 558 -61.59 7.18 31.36
C GLN A 558 -62.83 6.47 31.94
N ARG A 559 -63.09 6.60 33.25
CA ARG A 559 -64.32 6.07 33.89
C ARG A 559 -65.60 6.79 33.43
N THR A 560 -65.51 8.02 32.96
CA THR A 560 -66.66 8.78 32.44
C THR A 560 -67.02 8.36 31.01
N ILE A 561 -66.04 8.02 30.16
CA ILE A 561 -66.29 7.50 28.80
C ILE A 561 -66.52 5.99 28.75
N ALA A 562 -66.02 5.22 29.73
CA ALA A 562 -66.23 3.78 29.82
C ALA A 562 -67.69 3.44 30.15
N ARG A 563 -68.38 2.77 29.21
CA ARG A 563 -69.73 2.22 29.42
C ARG A 563 -69.63 0.91 30.23
N GLU A 564 -69.64 1.02 31.55
CA GLU A 564 -69.64 -0.16 32.44
C GLU A 564 -70.88 -1.03 32.21
N GLN A 565 -70.66 -2.33 31.95
CA GLN A 565 -71.71 -3.36 32.05
C GLN A 565 -71.70 -3.92 33.48
N PRO A 566 -72.86 -4.11 34.13
CA PRO A 566 -72.92 -4.53 35.52
C PRO A 566 -72.45 -5.99 35.68
N ALA A 567 -71.32 -6.16 36.37
CA ALA A 567 -70.80 -7.47 36.76
C ALA A 567 -71.60 -8.10 37.93
N ASP A 568 -71.50 -9.42 38.07
CA ASP A 568 -72.21 -10.21 39.08
C ASP A 568 -71.46 -10.27 40.45
N GLU A 569 -72.11 -10.94 41.41
CA GLU A 569 -71.87 -10.82 42.85
C GLU A 569 -70.47 -11.23 43.36
N GLY A 570 -69.88 -10.36 44.19
CA GLY A 570 -69.44 -10.79 45.52
C GLY A 570 -67.95 -11.08 45.77
N GLU A 571 -67.17 -10.04 46.13
CA GLU A 571 -66.33 -10.06 47.33
C GLU A 571 -65.94 -8.62 47.77
N VAL A 572 -65.69 -8.41 49.07
CA VAL A 572 -65.31 -7.09 49.64
C VAL A 572 -64.23 -7.25 50.72
N PRO A 573 -63.06 -6.65 50.50
CA PRO A 573 -62.39 -5.83 51.52
C PRO A 573 -62.48 -4.35 51.09
N ALA A 574 -62.89 -3.41 51.94
CA ALA A 574 -62.24 -2.96 53.18
C ALA A 574 -60.99 -2.09 52.91
N ALA A 575 -60.80 -1.05 53.72
CA ALA A 575 -59.99 0.12 53.38
C ALA A 575 -58.57 0.12 54.00
N GLU A 576 -57.90 1.25 53.78
CA GLU A 576 -56.78 1.84 54.54
C GLU A 576 -55.31 1.60 54.15
N GLU A 577 -54.53 2.63 54.50
CA GLU A 577 -53.06 2.77 54.62
C GLU A 577 -52.13 2.75 53.38
N LEU A 578 -51.63 3.95 53.04
CA LEU A 578 -50.28 4.17 52.52
C LEU A 578 -49.24 3.80 53.59
N PRO A 579 -48.06 3.28 53.19
CA PRO A 579 -46.84 4.04 53.53
C PRO A 579 -45.75 4.02 52.44
N ALA A 580 -44.72 4.86 52.61
CA ALA A 580 -43.54 4.94 51.75
C ALA A 580 -42.30 4.31 52.40
N SER A 581 -41.29 3.91 51.60
CA SER A 581 -39.86 4.01 51.97
C SER A 581 -38.90 3.62 50.83
N ASP A 582 -37.65 4.08 50.96
CA ASP A 582 -36.49 3.87 50.08
C ASP A 582 -36.10 2.39 49.82
N ALA A 583 -35.46 2.13 48.67
CA ALA A 583 -34.07 1.63 48.60
C ALA A 583 -33.54 1.50 47.14
N ALA A 584 -32.22 1.64 46.96
CA ALA A 584 -31.44 1.41 45.72
C ALA A 584 -30.46 0.22 45.94
N PRO A 585 -29.39 -0.06 45.14
CA PRO A 585 -28.96 0.43 43.80
C PRO A 585 -28.46 -0.74 42.87
N ASP A 586 -27.54 -0.42 41.93
CA ASP A 586 -26.62 -1.30 41.18
C ASP A 586 -27.22 -2.21 40.05
N ALA A 587 -26.55 -2.50 38.92
CA ALA A 587 -25.12 -2.40 38.58
C ALA A 587 -24.80 -2.11 37.08
N GLN A 588 -23.57 -1.63 36.83
CA GLN A 588 -22.85 -1.61 35.54
C GLN A 588 -21.87 -2.82 35.44
N PRO A 589 -21.05 -3.00 34.37
CA PRO A 589 -21.22 -2.81 32.92
C PRO A 589 -20.74 -4.04 32.08
N SER A 590 -20.85 -4.02 30.74
CA SER A 590 -19.79 -4.55 29.83
C SER A 590 -20.04 -4.29 28.32
N ALA A 591 -18.96 -4.09 27.57
CA ALA A 591 -18.84 -4.24 26.10
C ALA A 591 -18.36 -5.70 25.77
N PRO A 592 -17.90 -6.14 24.56
CA PRO A 592 -17.52 -5.35 23.37
C PRO A 592 -17.72 -5.97 21.95
N ASP A 593 -17.23 -5.22 20.94
CA ASP A 593 -16.51 -5.62 19.71
C ASP A 593 -17.11 -6.47 18.54
N ASP A 594 -16.48 -6.19 17.39
CA ASP A 594 -16.14 -7.06 16.23
C ASP A 594 -17.16 -7.42 15.11
N SER A 595 -17.17 -6.53 14.10
CA SER A 595 -16.51 -6.77 12.79
C SER A 595 -17.28 -7.27 11.55
N ALA A 596 -16.78 -6.79 10.39
CA ALA A 596 -16.68 -7.41 9.06
C ALA A 596 -17.94 -7.64 8.17
N GLU A 597 -17.89 -7.00 6.98
CA GLU A 597 -18.28 -7.50 5.64
C GLU A 597 -19.74 -7.93 5.34
N ALA A 598 -20.32 -7.73 4.15
CA ALA A 598 -20.01 -6.85 3.01
C ALA A 598 -21.18 -6.86 1.97
N THR A 599 -21.07 -6.01 0.94
CA THR A 599 -21.74 -6.06 -0.39
C THR A 599 -23.20 -5.62 -0.56
N ALA A 600 -23.39 -4.94 -1.71
CA ALA A 600 -24.58 -4.88 -2.59
C ALA A 600 -25.81 -4.06 -2.19
N ASP A 601 -25.98 -2.99 -2.97
CA ASP A 601 -27.23 -2.34 -3.42
C ASP A 601 -28.52 -3.19 -3.34
N ASP A 602 -29.61 -2.61 -2.81
CA ASP A 602 -30.65 -2.06 -3.71
C ASP A 602 -31.47 -0.97 -2.99
N ASN A 603 -32.32 -0.27 -3.73
CA ASN A 603 -33.09 0.89 -3.31
C ASN A 603 -34.57 0.52 -3.10
N LEU A 604 -35.16 0.77 -1.92
CA LEU A 604 -36.60 1.04 -1.81
C LEU A 604 -36.96 1.75 -0.50
N MET A 605 -37.98 2.61 -0.55
CA MET A 605 -38.56 3.29 0.61
C MET A 605 -39.44 2.34 1.43
N THR A 606 -39.38 2.43 2.76
CA THR A 606 -40.43 1.96 3.67
C THR A 606 -41.16 3.16 4.26
N GLU A 607 -42.46 3.26 3.99
CA GLU A 607 -43.36 4.16 4.72
C GLU A 607 -43.86 3.38 5.94
N ASP A 608 -43.31 3.67 7.12
CA ASP A 608 -43.76 3.07 8.38
C ASP A 608 -44.99 3.81 8.94
N LEU A 609 -45.85 3.07 9.61
CA LEU A 609 -47.11 3.55 10.19
C LEU A 609 -46.86 4.16 11.57
N GLU A 610 -47.25 5.43 11.78
CA GLU A 610 -47.15 6.07 13.10
C GLU A 610 -48.20 5.53 14.08
N ASP A 611 -47.77 5.14 15.28
CA ASP A 611 -48.64 4.81 16.41
C ASP A 611 -49.38 6.06 16.89
N VAL A 612 -50.72 6.05 16.84
CA VAL A 612 -51.53 7.20 17.28
C VAL A 612 -51.66 7.22 18.80
N GLU A 613 -50.91 8.12 19.44
CA GLU A 613 -51.02 8.40 20.88
C GLU A 613 -52.45 8.85 21.27
N PRO A 614 -52.92 8.53 22.50
CA PRO A 614 -54.22 8.95 22.98
C PRO A 614 -54.27 10.48 23.16
N VAL A 615 -55.03 11.16 22.29
CA VAL A 615 -55.10 12.63 22.22
C VAL A 615 -55.45 13.25 23.58
N THR A 616 -54.51 14.01 24.14
CA THR A 616 -54.70 14.82 25.35
C THR A 616 -55.05 16.27 24.98
N PRO A 617 -55.85 16.99 25.80
CA PRO A 617 -56.11 18.41 25.59
C PRO A 617 -54.84 19.21 25.93
N THR A 618 -54.18 19.75 24.90
CA THR A 618 -52.91 20.47 25.01
C THR A 618 -53.04 21.92 24.55
N GLY A 619 -52.20 22.78 25.12
CA GLY A 619 -52.23 24.23 24.87
C GLY A 619 -53.38 24.92 25.60
N ASN A 620 -53.58 26.20 25.30
CA ASN A 620 -54.48 27.03 26.09
C ASN A 620 -55.97 26.79 25.79
N GLY A 621 -56.81 27.15 26.76
CA GLY A 621 -58.26 27.05 26.64
C GLY A 621 -58.99 27.29 27.96
N TRP A 622 -60.28 26.98 27.97
CA TRP A 622 -61.16 27.15 29.11
C TRP A 622 -61.64 25.80 29.63
N VAL A 623 -61.81 25.68 30.93
CA VAL A 623 -62.54 24.58 31.58
C VAL A 623 -63.88 25.12 32.02
N ILE A 624 -64.95 24.47 31.60
CA ILE A 624 -66.33 24.79 31.97
C ILE A 624 -66.80 23.76 33.00
N GLN A 625 -67.25 24.23 34.16
CA GLN A 625 -67.83 23.41 35.22
C GLN A 625 -69.33 23.63 35.28
N LEU A 626 -70.11 22.55 35.16
CA LEU A 626 -71.55 22.50 35.40
C LEU A 626 -71.80 21.76 36.72
N ALA A 627 -72.46 22.41 37.68
CA ALA A 627 -72.92 21.77 38.91
C ALA A 627 -74.45 21.79 38.97
N GLY A 628 -75.05 20.66 39.34
CA GLY A 628 -76.50 20.46 39.23
C GLY A 628 -77.00 19.18 39.88
N TYR A 629 -78.27 18.84 39.66
CA TYR A 629 -78.90 17.64 40.19
C TYR A 629 -80.01 17.07 39.30
N HIS A 630 -80.37 15.80 39.53
CA HIS A 630 -81.54 15.11 38.95
C HIS A 630 -82.14 14.10 39.94
N PHE A 631 -83.32 13.56 39.62
CA PHE A 631 -84.10 12.68 40.51
C PHE A 631 -84.23 11.21 40.03
N HIS A 632 -83.66 10.86 38.87
CA HIS A 632 -83.80 9.55 38.21
C HIS A 632 -83.07 8.41 38.98
N ASN A 633 -83.66 7.90 40.07
CA ASN A 633 -83.05 6.93 41.00
C ASN A 633 -84.08 5.99 41.70
N GLU A 634 -85.08 5.44 41.00
CA GLU A 634 -86.13 4.59 41.60
C GLU A 634 -85.68 3.16 41.99
N ASP A 635 -86.28 2.59 43.06
CA ASP A 635 -85.86 1.33 43.72
C ASP A 635 -86.00 0.03 42.91
N ARG A 636 -86.39 0.09 41.64
CA ARG A 636 -86.50 -1.11 40.79
C ARG A 636 -85.19 -1.48 40.10
N HIS A 637 -84.14 -0.66 40.25
CA HIS A 637 -82.90 -0.74 39.48
C HIS A 637 -81.62 -0.75 40.37
N LYS A 638 -80.48 -1.12 39.78
CA LYS A 638 -79.22 -1.45 40.48
C LYS A 638 -78.46 -0.19 40.96
N PRO A 639 -77.61 -0.26 42.02
CA PRO A 639 -77.22 0.89 42.86
C PRO A 639 -76.25 1.94 42.26
N TYR A 640 -76.15 2.08 40.94
CA TYR A 640 -75.22 3.00 40.26
C TYR A 640 -75.83 3.88 39.14
N GLU A 641 -77.16 3.87 38.94
CA GLU A 641 -77.78 4.52 37.78
C GLU A 641 -77.57 6.04 37.67
N GLY A 642 -77.36 6.78 38.76
CA GLY A 642 -77.15 8.23 38.71
C GLY A 642 -75.98 8.68 37.81
N ARG A 643 -74.82 7.99 37.88
CA ARG A 643 -73.68 8.28 36.99
C ARG A 643 -73.97 7.84 35.55
N TYR A 644 -74.66 6.71 35.38
CA TYR A 644 -75.03 6.16 34.08
C TYR A 644 -76.04 7.03 33.32
N TYR A 645 -76.97 7.69 34.02
CA TYR A 645 -77.89 8.66 33.42
C TYR A 645 -77.14 9.85 32.82
N LEU A 646 -76.16 10.41 33.54
CA LEU A 646 -75.29 11.49 33.03
C LEU A 646 -74.43 11.02 31.84
N GLN A 647 -73.89 9.80 31.91
CA GLN A 647 -73.12 9.19 30.81
C GLN A 647 -73.95 9.02 29.53
N THR A 648 -75.22 8.61 29.65
CA THR A 648 -76.09 8.33 28.50
C THR A 648 -76.84 9.55 27.96
N THR A 649 -76.90 10.64 28.72
CA THR A 649 -77.50 11.93 28.32
C THR A 649 -76.43 13.00 28.03
N ILE A 650 -76.08 13.83 29.01
CA ILE A 650 -75.28 15.05 28.83
C ILE A 650 -73.85 14.77 28.34
N VAL A 651 -73.19 13.73 28.85
CA VAL A 651 -71.81 13.36 28.44
C VAL A 651 -71.80 12.87 26.99
N LYS A 652 -72.73 11.98 26.64
CA LYS A 652 -72.93 11.47 25.26
C LYS A 652 -73.15 12.62 24.28
N ASN A 653 -74.00 13.58 24.65
CA ASN A 653 -74.31 14.74 23.83
C ASN A 653 -73.10 15.69 23.70
N LEU A 654 -72.29 15.89 24.75
CA LEU A 654 -71.02 16.65 24.68
C LEU A 654 -69.98 15.99 23.78
N LEU A 655 -69.99 14.66 23.65
CA LEU A 655 -69.15 13.90 22.72
C LEU A 655 -69.69 13.91 21.28
N GLY A 656 -70.82 14.58 21.02
CA GLY A 656 -71.41 14.75 19.68
C GLY A 656 -72.31 13.61 19.21
N GLU A 657 -72.60 12.58 20.02
CA GLU A 657 -73.50 11.47 19.64
C GLU A 657 -75.00 11.87 19.69
N GLY A 658 -75.44 12.72 18.75
CA GLY A 658 -76.85 12.95 18.44
C GLY A 658 -77.38 14.38 18.60
N VAL A 659 -76.51 15.39 18.69
CA VAL A 659 -76.91 16.81 18.76
C VAL A 659 -76.25 17.59 17.62
N GLU A 660 -77.07 18.14 16.71
CA GLU A 660 -76.65 19.06 15.66
C GLU A 660 -76.88 20.52 16.13
N LEU A 661 -75.79 21.29 16.24
CA LEU A 661 -75.83 22.71 16.57
C LEU A 661 -75.90 23.55 15.29
N THR A 662 -76.39 24.79 15.36
CA THR A 662 -76.47 25.70 14.20
C THR A 662 -75.90 27.08 14.51
N VAL A 663 -74.73 27.44 13.98
CA VAL A 663 -74.00 28.67 14.37
C VAL A 663 -74.74 29.94 13.93
N ALA A 664 -74.81 30.96 14.79
CA ALA A 664 -75.44 32.25 14.48
C ALA A 664 -74.50 33.24 13.75
N ALA A 665 -73.19 33.02 13.77
CA ALA A 665 -72.18 33.80 13.04
C ALA A 665 -70.95 32.96 12.65
N GLY A 666 -70.31 33.28 11.53
CA GLY A 666 -69.21 32.51 10.94
C GLY A 666 -69.46 32.24 9.45
N PRO A 667 -68.53 31.58 8.74
CA PRO A 667 -68.73 31.17 7.35
C PRO A 667 -69.82 30.08 7.23
N ASN A 668 -69.80 29.06 8.10
CA ASN A 668 -70.79 27.96 8.13
C ASN A 668 -72.10 28.35 8.85
N LYS A 669 -72.56 29.60 8.67
CA LYS A 669 -73.70 30.16 9.41
C LYS A 669 -75.01 29.49 9.01
N GLY A 670 -75.66 28.83 9.98
CA GLY A 670 -76.95 28.16 9.79
C GLY A 670 -76.85 26.74 9.21
N GLU A 671 -75.64 26.21 9.03
CA GLU A 671 -75.41 24.79 8.73
C GLU A 671 -75.39 23.97 10.04
N PRO A 672 -75.78 22.68 10.01
CA PRO A 672 -75.64 21.79 11.15
C PRO A 672 -74.16 21.44 11.36
N ILE A 673 -73.67 21.63 12.58
CA ILE A 673 -72.30 21.31 13.00
C ILE A 673 -72.31 20.45 14.27
N SER A 674 -71.23 19.72 14.50
CA SER A 674 -71.01 18.96 15.74
C SER A 674 -70.54 19.85 16.90
N VAL A 675 -70.75 19.36 18.12
CA VAL A 675 -70.25 19.99 19.37
C VAL A 675 -68.72 20.17 19.34
N ALA A 676 -68.00 19.21 18.74
CA ALA A 676 -66.55 19.24 18.60
C ALA A 676 -66.02 20.36 17.69
N GLU A 677 -66.79 20.82 16.69
CA GLU A 677 -66.39 21.91 15.79
C GLU A 677 -66.36 23.29 16.46
N LEU A 678 -67.11 23.47 17.56
CA LEU A 678 -66.96 24.63 18.45
C LEU A 678 -65.73 24.52 19.38
N GLY A 679 -65.01 23.39 19.32
CA GLY A 679 -63.87 23.06 20.18
C GLY A 679 -64.26 22.69 21.61
N ILE A 680 -65.47 22.16 21.80
CA ILE A 680 -65.94 21.57 23.06
C ILE A 680 -65.52 20.08 23.09
N GLY A 681 -65.00 19.59 24.21
CA GLY A 681 -64.58 18.20 24.36
C GLY A 681 -64.19 17.79 25.78
N PHE A 682 -63.68 16.56 25.93
CA PHE A 682 -63.17 16.00 27.20
C PHE A 682 -64.11 16.15 28.43
N PRO A 683 -65.35 15.65 28.39
CA PRO A 683 -66.26 15.68 29.55
C PRO A 683 -65.86 14.70 30.67
N VAL A 684 -65.79 15.18 31.90
CA VAL A 684 -65.39 14.44 33.13
C VAL A 684 -66.43 14.62 34.23
N ILE A 685 -66.95 13.54 34.81
CA ILE A 685 -67.76 13.60 36.03
C ILE A 685 -66.83 13.54 37.25
N VAL A 686 -66.48 14.73 37.78
CA VAL A 686 -65.48 14.98 38.83
C VAL A 686 -66.04 14.80 40.24
N SER A 687 -67.35 15.02 40.43
CA SER A 687 -68.00 14.74 41.71
C SER A 687 -69.39 14.16 41.52
N SER A 688 -69.70 13.14 42.33
CA SER A 688 -70.98 12.46 42.35
C SER A 688 -71.38 12.19 43.79
N SER A 689 -72.45 12.85 44.24
CA SER A 689 -72.95 12.68 45.61
C SER A 689 -73.54 11.29 45.85
N ARG A 690 -73.64 10.89 47.13
CA ARG A 690 -74.57 9.82 47.51
C ARG A 690 -75.98 10.39 47.52
N ILE A 691 -76.92 9.63 46.94
CA ILE A 691 -78.34 9.98 46.84
C ILE A 691 -78.85 10.56 48.16
N ARG A 692 -79.46 11.75 48.09
CA ARG A 692 -80.15 12.40 49.21
C ARG A 692 -81.66 12.28 49.00
N PRO A 693 -82.43 11.96 50.05
CA PRO A 693 -83.86 12.27 50.02
C PRO A 693 -84.04 13.79 50.07
N ASP A 694 -84.78 14.33 49.11
CA ASP A 694 -85.21 15.73 49.04
C ASP A 694 -86.75 15.74 49.02
N TRP A 695 -87.38 16.60 49.82
CA TRP A 695 -88.82 16.54 50.07
C TRP A 695 -89.57 17.57 49.22
N LEU A 696 -90.30 17.10 48.20
CA LEU A 696 -91.09 17.95 47.33
C LEU A 696 -92.50 18.11 47.91
N ASP A 697 -92.77 19.29 48.44
CA ASP A 697 -94.10 19.75 48.86
C ASP A 697 -95.06 19.82 47.66
N THR A 698 -96.28 19.31 47.80
CA THR A 698 -97.20 19.06 46.66
C THR A 698 -98.32 20.09 46.50
N ASP A 699 -98.34 21.16 47.30
CA ASP A 699 -99.44 22.14 47.32
C ASP A 699 -99.41 23.15 46.15
N VAL A 700 -99.86 22.71 44.96
CA VAL A 700 -99.96 23.53 43.74
C VAL A 700 -101.17 24.48 43.81
N GLY A 701 -101.10 25.48 44.69
CA GLY A 701 -102.13 26.50 44.94
C GLY A 701 -101.76 27.92 44.47
N GLY A 702 -101.85 28.19 43.17
CA GLY A 702 -101.35 29.47 42.60
C GLY A 702 -102.28 30.70 42.75
N ASN A 703 -101.73 31.91 42.58
CA ASN A 703 -102.56 33.09 42.25
C ASN A 703 -101.85 34.23 41.48
N ALA A 704 -102.68 34.98 40.76
CA ALA A 704 -102.40 35.94 39.70
C ALA A 704 -101.44 37.13 39.98
N SER A 705 -100.59 37.38 38.96
CA SER A 705 -100.23 38.70 38.39
C SER A 705 -100.73 39.99 39.06
N GLY A 706 -99.79 40.87 39.51
CA GLY A 706 -100.10 42.11 40.26
C GLY A 706 -99.16 43.31 40.03
N GLN A 707 -98.96 43.71 38.77
CA GLN A 707 -98.22 44.89 38.26
C GLN A 707 -98.05 46.13 39.19
N SER A 708 -96.81 46.61 39.36
CA SER A 708 -96.41 47.97 39.82
C SER A 708 -94.91 48.21 39.52
N GLY A 709 -94.38 49.44 39.33
CA GLY A 709 -95.00 50.77 39.35
C GLY A 709 -93.99 51.92 39.55
N VAL A 710 -93.22 52.25 38.50
CA VAL A 710 -92.34 53.45 38.28
C VAL A 710 -92.23 54.51 39.40
N GLY A 711 -91.03 54.78 39.97
CA GLY A 711 -90.90 55.63 41.20
C GLY A 711 -89.66 56.51 41.47
N ARG A 712 -88.81 56.83 40.48
CA ARG A 712 -87.84 57.97 40.41
C ARG A 712 -87.30 58.67 41.70
N ALA A 713 -85.97 58.62 41.83
CA ALA A 713 -85.03 59.61 42.44
C ALA A 713 -84.84 59.73 43.98
N PRO A 714 -83.60 59.98 44.46
CA PRO A 714 -83.28 60.14 45.88
C PRO A 714 -83.28 61.61 46.35
N SER A 715 -83.57 61.84 47.63
CA SER A 715 -83.00 62.97 48.38
C SER A 715 -82.81 62.59 49.85
N SER A 716 -81.76 63.10 50.49
CA SER A 716 -81.28 62.58 51.78
C SER A 716 -81.74 63.41 52.98
N ARG A 717 -82.13 62.75 54.08
CA ARG A 717 -81.86 63.25 55.44
C ARG A 717 -81.90 62.15 56.52
N ARG A 718 -81.00 62.34 57.51
CA ARG A 718 -80.54 61.39 58.53
C ARG A 718 -81.66 60.69 59.33
N GLY A 719 -81.57 59.36 59.39
CA GLY A 719 -82.48 58.47 60.10
C GLY A 719 -82.38 58.43 61.64
N ARG A 720 -83.24 57.57 62.21
CA ARG A 720 -83.19 57.05 63.59
C ARG A 720 -83.93 55.68 63.64
N ARG A 721 -83.39 54.68 64.34
CA ARG A 721 -84.04 53.39 64.73
C ARG A 721 -84.60 53.51 66.18
N PRO A 722 -85.32 52.55 66.84
CA PRO A 722 -85.51 51.11 66.54
C PRO A 722 -86.87 50.40 66.94
N ARG A 723 -86.91 49.06 66.78
CA ARG A 723 -87.58 47.98 67.60
C ARG A 723 -89.07 47.57 67.41
N GLY A 724 -89.32 46.28 67.73
CA GLY A 724 -90.56 45.48 67.56
C GLY A 724 -90.52 44.65 66.27
N ARG A 725 -90.56 43.30 66.18
CA ARG A 725 -91.04 42.15 67.00
C ARG A 725 -92.56 41.93 67.01
N ASP A 726 -92.99 40.85 66.35
CA ASP A 726 -93.87 39.72 66.75
C ASP A 726 -94.12 38.86 65.47
N GLN A 727 -94.93 37.79 65.43
CA GLN A 727 -94.83 36.42 66.00
C GLN A 727 -95.86 35.55 65.24
N LEU A 728 -95.87 34.20 65.40
CA LEU A 728 -96.87 33.23 64.83
C LEU A 728 -96.69 32.94 63.32
N GLU A 729 -97.03 31.77 62.76
CA GLU A 729 -97.21 30.39 63.27
C GLU A 729 -97.01 29.41 62.08
N ALA A 730 -96.98 28.09 62.30
CA ALA A 730 -96.69 27.09 61.26
C ALA A 730 -97.78 26.01 61.14
N THR A 731 -97.94 25.47 59.93
CA THR A 731 -98.83 24.34 59.57
C THR A 731 -98.04 23.26 58.86
N GLU A 732 -98.39 22.00 59.10
CA GLU A 732 -97.77 20.82 58.48
C GLU A 732 -98.25 20.65 57.02
N GLN A 733 -97.41 20.04 56.15
CA GLN A 733 -97.60 19.98 54.70
C GLN A 733 -97.32 18.58 54.16
N ASP A 734 -98.15 18.09 53.24
CA ASP A 734 -98.00 16.77 52.59
C ASP A 734 -97.14 16.86 51.31
N GLY A 735 -96.19 15.94 51.16
CA GLY A 735 -95.21 15.94 50.08
C GLY A 735 -94.72 14.54 49.69
N ILE A 736 -93.78 14.50 48.75
CA ILE A 736 -93.18 13.29 48.18
C ILE A 736 -91.67 13.31 48.40
N GLU A 737 -91.12 12.21 48.90
CA GLU A 737 -89.68 12.01 49.08
C GLU A 737 -89.03 11.58 47.75
N LEU A 738 -88.25 12.47 47.12
CA LEU A 738 -87.54 12.23 45.87
C LEU A 738 -86.06 11.97 46.10
N LYS A 739 -85.48 11.08 45.30
CA LYS A 739 -84.06 10.68 45.40
C LYS A 739 -83.16 11.57 44.54
N ARG A 740 -82.77 12.71 45.11
CA ARG A 740 -81.88 13.70 44.52
C ARG A 740 -80.43 13.18 44.42
N TYR A 741 -79.84 13.36 43.24
CA TYR A 741 -78.43 13.08 42.96
C TYR A 741 -77.76 14.36 42.46
N GLU A 742 -76.91 14.96 43.28
CA GLU A 742 -76.07 16.12 42.94
C GLU A 742 -74.79 15.65 42.23
N PHE A 743 -74.42 16.35 41.16
CA PHE A 743 -73.25 16.06 40.32
C PHE A 743 -72.46 17.31 39.97
N VAL A 744 -71.18 17.12 39.65
CA VAL A 744 -70.29 18.12 39.04
C VAL A 744 -69.65 17.53 37.80
N LEU A 745 -69.90 18.15 36.65
CA LEU A 745 -69.38 17.79 35.34
C LEU A 745 -68.46 18.90 34.85
N GLN A 746 -67.23 18.58 34.46
CA GLN A 746 -66.29 19.51 33.83
C GLN A 746 -66.06 19.13 32.37
N PHE A 747 -65.80 20.10 31.49
CA PHE A 747 -65.39 19.85 30.11
C PHE A 747 -64.49 20.97 29.57
N VAL A 748 -63.71 20.66 28.53
CA VAL A 748 -62.79 21.60 27.86
C VAL A 748 -63.53 22.39 26.77
N TRP A 749 -63.21 23.68 26.67
CA TRP A 749 -63.56 24.52 25.54
C TRP A 749 -62.35 25.30 25.00
N GLN A 750 -61.89 24.94 23.80
CA GLN A 750 -60.93 25.70 23.00
C GLN A 750 -61.68 26.43 21.88
N PRO A 751 -61.94 27.75 21.98
CA PRO A 751 -62.86 28.43 21.06
C PRO A 751 -62.42 28.38 19.59
N ARG A 752 -63.13 27.58 18.78
CA ARG A 752 -62.91 27.47 17.33
C ARG A 752 -64.03 28.17 16.55
N SER A 753 -63.70 28.68 15.37
CA SER A 753 -64.66 29.26 14.42
C SER A 753 -64.93 28.25 13.31
N PRO A 754 -66.12 27.62 13.25
CA PRO A 754 -66.44 26.60 12.25
C PRO A 754 -66.30 27.14 10.82
N GLY A 755 -65.48 26.46 10.01
CA GLY A 755 -65.17 26.84 8.62
C GLY A 755 -64.20 28.00 8.42
N ALA A 756 -63.54 28.51 9.48
CA ALA A 756 -62.53 29.54 9.33
C ALA A 756 -61.27 29.00 8.63
N LEU A 757 -60.87 29.64 7.52
CA LEU A 757 -59.62 29.33 6.83
C LEU A 757 -58.42 29.83 7.64
N GLU A 758 -57.59 28.91 8.12
CA GLU A 758 -56.27 29.26 8.62
C GLU A 758 -55.39 29.69 7.44
N LEU A 759 -55.10 30.99 7.35
CA LEU A 759 -54.19 31.56 6.37
C LEU A 759 -52.74 31.21 6.76
N VAL A 760 -52.33 29.98 6.46
CA VAL A 760 -50.93 29.55 6.49
C VAL A 760 -50.12 30.53 5.62
N PRO A 761 -48.98 31.07 6.09
CA PRO A 761 -48.10 31.88 5.24
C PRO A 761 -47.63 31.03 4.05
N THR A 762 -47.89 31.50 2.84
CA THR A 762 -47.41 30.83 1.63
C THR A 762 -45.93 31.12 1.44
N ASP A 763 -45.09 30.20 1.88
CA ASP A 763 -43.68 30.15 1.52
C ASP A 763 -43.56 29.85 0.02
N VAL A 764 -43.40 30.91 -0.77
CA VAL A 764 -43.14 30.82 -2.21
C VAL A 764 -41.64 30.74 -2.42
N GLU A 765 -41.10 29.52 -2.47
CA GLU A 765 -39.74 29.27 -2.92
C GLU A 765 -39.54 29.76 -4.38
N PHE A 766 -38.38 30.37 -4.65
CA PHE A 766 -37.98 30.98 -5.92
C PHE A 766 -36.51 30.71 -6.24
#